data_AF-A0A8C8CC17-F1
#
_entry.id   AF-A0A8C8CC17-F1
#
_cell.length_a   1.000
_cell.length_b   1.000
_cell.length_c   1.000
_cell.angle_alpha   90.00
_cell.angle_beta   90.00
_cell.angle_gamma   90.00
#
_symmetry.space_group_name_H-M   'P 1'
#
loop_
_entity.id
_entity.type
_entity.pdbx_description
1 polymer ?
#
loop_
_entity_poly.entity_id
_entity_poly.type
_entity_poly.pdbx_seq_one_letter_code
_entity_poly.pdbx_strand_id
1 'polypeptide(L)'
;MSGRHNNKLPTNLPQLQNLIKRDPQSYTEEFLQQYRHYQSNVQIFKLQPDKPNKELADLVMFLAQVGHCYLQQLASFPQELTEILMNHHTVLEPDLRMTLYSHIVHDIKNINSKHKNNKVNTTLQNFMYTMLRDSNPLAAKISLDVMIELYKRNIWNDAKTVNVITTACFSKVTKILVAGMKFFLGKDEDEKRESDSESEEEGPSARDLMVRYSTGRKTSKNKKKMEKAMKVLKKHKKKKKVEVFNFSAIHLIHDPQDFSEKLLKQLEDSNERFEVKIMMMELISRLVGIHELFLFNYYPFVQRFIQPHQREVTKILLCAAQSSHQLVPPEIIQPVIMTIANNFVTDRNSGEVMCVGINAIKEVAARCPLAITEELLQDLAQYKMHKDKNVMMSARGLIQLFRSLDPKMLHKRDRGRPTELSTEAKIQDYGEMGAKTYVPGAEVLEVEEKEEGEEGDGDGWESASSISGGDDDDEDGEWINVHHSSDEDTAEMAEKLKTMDPEERKAKAAAVSSSRLLTQDDFKKIRLAQMAKEVNAAPGKGQKRKMVEDDDGERGEILTLRDIEKLHKKPKEDKESRLATAQAGRSDRKEFVKKRKEKLNPFASTSNKDKKRNKDFRMMRHSRNVRTKNKRSFRDKQIALRDALIKRKKQYK
;
A
#
# COMPACT_ATOMS: atom_id res chain seq x y z
N MET A 1 34.68 -14.07 62.77
CA MET A 1 33.25 -14.44 62.63
C MET A 1 32.46 -13.17 62.34
N SER A 2 31.94 -13.04 61.13
CA SER A 2 30.90 -12.06 60.81
C SER A 2 29.86 -12.80 59.99
N GLY A 3 28.64 -12.89 60.52
CA GLY A 3 27.59 -13.76 60.01
C GLY A 3 27.29 -13.46 58.55
N ARG A 4 27.41 -14.49 57.70
CA ARG A 4 26.80 -14.51 56.37
C ARG A 4 25.32 -14.18 56.55
N HIS A 5 24.95 -12.93 56.28
CA HIS A 5 23.56 -12.52 56.16
C HIS A 5 22.86 -13.52 55.24
N ASN A 6 21.77 -14.13 55.73
CA ASN A 6 20.72 -14.81 54.98
C ASN A 6 20.92 -14.78 53.46
N ASN A 7 21.64 -15.76 52.92
CA ASN A 7 21.94 -15.85 51.50
C ASN A 7 20.68 -16.33 50.75
N LYS A 8 19.65 -15.47 50.70
CA LYS A 8 18.41 -15.68 49.92
C LYS A 8 18.63 -15.45 48.42
N LEU A 9 19.87 -15.17 48.01
CA LEU A 9 20.27 -14.94 46.61
C LEU A 9 19.94 -16.13 45.69
N PRO A 10 20.20 -17.41 46.05
CA PRO A 10 19.79 -18.55 45.24
C PRO A 10 18.26 -18.74 45.17
N THR A 11 17.51 -18.21 46.13
CA THR A 11 16.04 -18.30 46.16
C THR A 11 15.34 -17.14 45.46
N ASN A 12 16.04 -16.04 45.18
CA ASN A 12 15.48 -14.84 44.55
C ASN A 12 16.01 -14.69 43.11
N LEU A 13 15.40 -15.45 42.19
CA LEU A 13 15.80 -15.51 40.78
C LEU A 13 15.83 -14.13 40.08
N PRO A 14 14.87 -13.21 40.29
CA PRO A 14 14.93 -11.87 39.69
C PRO A 14 16.12 -11.01 40.16
N GLN A 15 16.50 -11.15 41.43
CA GLN A 15 17.66 -10.43 41.96
C GLN A 15 18.96 -11.01 41.41
N LEU A 16 19.07 -12.34 41.38
CA LEU A 16 20.22 -13.04 40.82
C LEU A 16 20.39 -12.73 39.31
N GLN A 17 19.29 -12.68 38.56
CA GLN A 17 19.28 -12.32 37.15
C GLN A 17 19.90 -10.94 36.90
N ASN A 18 19.51 -9.93 37.68
CA ASN A 18 20.04 -8.57 37.53
C ASN A 18 21.53 -8.50 37.86
N LEU A 19 22.00 -9.28 38.82
CA LEU A 19 23.41 -9.35 39.20
C LEU A 19 24.25 -10.04 38.11
N ILE A 20 23.76 -11.17 37.59
CA ILE A 20 24.45 -11.89 36.50
C ILE A 20 24.54 -11.02 35.24
N LYS A 21 23.49 -10.26 34.89
CA LYS A 21 23.52 -9.35 33.75
C LYS A 21 24.54 -8.22 33.88
N ARG A 22 24.93 -7.86 35.11
CA ARG A 22 25.93 -6.81 35.39
C ARG A 22 27.35 -7.36 35.41
N ASP A 23 27.56 -8.51 36.04
CA ASP A 23 28.85 -9.18 36.10
C ASP A 23 28.70 -10.70 35.97
N PRO A 24 28.74 -11.24 34.74
CA PRO A 24 28.56 -12.68 34.53
C PRO A 24 29.66 -13.54 35.14
N GLN A 25 30.90 -13.06 35.27
CA GLN A 25 32.01 -13.94 35.67
C GLN A 25 31.92 -14.33 37.14
N SER A 26 31.51 -13.39 37.98
CA SER A 26 31.48 -13.54 39.44
C SER A 26 30.35 -14.43 39.95
N TYR A 27 29.28 -14.62 39.16
CA TYR A 27 28.09 -15.40 39.55
C TYR A 27 27.96 -16.75 38.82
N THR A 28 29.09 -17.30 38.36
CA THR A 28 29.12 -18.57 37.59
C THR A 28 28.69 -19.75 38.46
N GLU A 29 29.09 -19.79 39.75
CA GLU A 29 28.74 -20.89 40.66
C GLU A 29 27.25 -20.90 41.00
N GLU A 30 26.67 -19.73 41.27
CA GLU A 30 25.24 -19.57 41.54
C GLU A 30 24.40 -19.91 40.30
N PHE A 31 24.88 -19.55 39.11
CA PHE A 31 24.25 -19.97 37.85
C PHE A 31 24.27 -21.51 37.69
N LEU A 32 25.42 -22.16 37.90
CA LEU A 32 25.54 -23.61 37.80
C LEU A 32 24.67 -24.34 38.82
N GLN A 33 24.50 -23.76 40.02
CA GLN A 33 23.59 -24.29 41.04
C GLN A 33 22.14 -24.30 40.54
N GLN A 34 21.67 -23.19 39.94
CA GLN A 34 20.32 -23.12 39.36
C GLN A 34 20.17 -24.00 38.13
N TYR A 35 21.21 -24.14 37.31
CA TYR A 35 21.19 -25.01 36.14
C TYR A 35 21.05 -26.50 36.54
N ARG A 36 21.75 -26.96 37.58
CA ARG A 36 21.57 -28.31 38.14
C ARG A 36 20.19 -28.52 38.74
N HIS A 37 19.65 -27.48 39.40
CA HIS A 37 18.29 -27.50 39.92
C HIS A 37 17.25 -27.66 38.79
N TYR A 38 17.42 -26.91 37.70
CA TYR A 38 16.64 -27.07 36.48
C TYR A 38 16.74 -28.49 35.91
N GLN A 39 17.94 -29.04 35.73
CA GLN A 39 18.13 -30.40 35.20
C GLN A 39 17.42 -31.46 36.06
N SER A 40 17.49 -31.32 37.39
CA SER A 40 16.79 -32.21 38.33
C SER A 40 15.28 -32.10 38.17
N ASN A 41 14.74 -30.88 38.08
CA ASN A 41 13.32 -30.64 37.88
C ASN A 41 12.81 -31.12 36.52
N VAL A 42 13.63 -31.04 35.46
CA VAL A 42 13.30 -31.62 34.15
C VAL A 42 13.22 -33.15 34.23
N GLN A 43 14.13 -33.81 34.93
CA GLN A 43 14.08 -35.27 35.12
C GLN A 43 12.84 -35.69 35.92
N ILE A 44 12.52 -34.97 37.00
CA ILE A 44 11.30 -35.19 37.79
C ILE A 44 10.07 -35.02 36.90
N PHE A 45 10.04 -33.98 36.07
CA PHE A 45 8.94 -33.73 35.14
C PHE A 45 8.80 -34.83 34.08
N LYS A 46 9.91 -35.35 33.53
CA LYS A 46 9.88 -36.50 32.61
C LYS A 46 9.29 -37.76 33.25
N LEU A 47 9.46 -37.95 34.56
CA LEU A 47 8.91 -39.09 35.32
C LEU A 47 7.45 -38.89 35.74
N GLN A 48 7.07 -37.66 36.11
CA GLN A 48 5.71 -37.30 36.56
C GLN A 48 5.26 -36.00 35.88
N PRO A 49 4.76 -36.08 34.63
CA PRO A 49 4.35 -34.89 33.90
C PRO A 49 3.07 -34.26 34.44
N ASP A 50 2.19 -35.04 35.09
CA ASP A 50 0.83 -34.63 35.54
C ASP A 50 0.81 -33.62 36.69
N LYS A 51 1.94 -33.35 37.34
CA LYS A 51 2.01 -32.41 38.47
C LYS A 51 2.43 -31.01 37.99
N PRO A 52 1.66 -29.96 38.31
CA PRO A 52 2.04 -28.60 37.96
C PRO A 52 3.30 -28.19 38.72
N ASN A 53 4.38 -27.90 37.99
CA ASN A 53 5.66 -27.52 38.57
C ASN A 53 5.95 -26.03 38.32
N LYS A 54 5.52 -25.16 39.25
CA LYS A 54 5.76 -23.71 39.18
C LYS A 54 7.25 -23.36 39.24
N GLU A 55 8.04 -24.14 39.97
CA GLU A 55 9.49 -23.92 40.09
C GLU A 55 10.21 -24.14 38.76
N LEU A 56 9.77 -25.12 37.97
CA LEU A 56 10.30 -25.33 36.63
C LEU A 56 10.05 -24.12 35.71
N ALA A 57 8.87 -23.49 35.81
CA ALA A 57 8.53 -22.29 35.04
C ALA A 57 9.47 -21.12 35.37
N ASP A 58 9.67 -20.86 36.66
CA ASP A 58 10.53 -19.77 37.14
C ASP A 58 12.00 -19.98 36.77
N LEU A 59 12.48 -21.24 36.85
CA LEU A 59 13.82 -21.62 36.43
C LEU A 59 14.03 -21.47 34.92
N VAL A 60 13.07 -21.89 34.10
CA VAL A 60 13.13 -21.70 32.64
C VAL A 60 13.16 -20.22 32.29
N MET A 61 12.33 -19.40 32.93
CA MET A 61 12.30 -17.94 32.70
C MET A 61 13.64 -17.29 33.09
N PHE A 62 14.21 -17.70 34.22
CA PHE A 62 15.54 -17.24 34.67
C PHE A 62 16.64 -17.61 33.67
N LEU A 63 16.71 -18.89 33.26
CA LEU A 63 17.73 -19.38 32.33
C LEU A 63 17.63 -18.71 30.96
N ALA A 64 16.42 -18.55 30.42
CA ALA A 64 16.23 -17.88 29.13
C ALA A 64 16.70 -16.42 29.15
N GLN A 65 16.45 -15.69 30.25
CA GLN A 65 16.86 -14.29 30.37
C GLN A 65 18.37 -14.10 30.59
N VAL A 66 19.04 -15.12 31.11
CA VAL A 66 20.49 -15.14 31.40
C VAL A 66 21.27 -15.85 30.27
N GLY A 67 20.59 -16.51 29.32
CA GLY A 67 21.22 -17.36 28.31
C GLY A 67 22.23 -16.68 27.40
N HIS A 68 22.06 -15.38 27.13
CA HIS A 68 23.02 -14.59 26.36
C HIS A 68 24.38 -14.41 27.06
N CYS A 69 24.44 -14.56 28.39
CA CYS A 69 25.68 -14.45 29.18
C CYS A 69 26.49 -15.76 29.20
N TYR A 70 25.82 -16.93 29.09
CA TYR A 70 26.43 -18.26 29.25
C TYR A 70 26.16 -19.17 28.03
N LEU A 71 26.65 -18.74 26.86
CA LEU A 71 26.40 -19.41 25.58
C LEU A 71 26.94 -20.85 25.49
N GLN A 72 28.03 -21.18 26.21
CA GLN A 72 28.61 -22.53 26.19
C GLN A 72 27.80 -23.53 27.02
N GLN A 73 27.35 -23.11 28.21
CA GLN A 73 26.60 -23.99 29.11
C GLN A 73 25.14 -24.22 28.65
N LEU A 74 24.54 -23.25 27.95
CA LEU A 74 23.13 -23.31 27.50
C LEU A 74 22.97 -23.67 26.02
N ALA A 75 23.98 -24.27 25.39
CA ALA A 75 23.90 -24.64 23.98
C ALA A 75 22.81 -25.70 23.68
N SER A 76 22.57 -26.64 24.61
CA SER A 76 21.51 -27.67 24.50
C SER A 76 20.13 -27.20 24.94
N PHE A 77 20.06 -26.10 25.69
CA PHE A 77 18.84 -25.63 26.35
C PHE A 77 17.66 -25.39 25.39
N PRO A 78 17.83 -24.75 24.22
CA PRO A 78 16.72 -24.59 23.27
C PRO A 78 16.17 -25.92 22.74
N GLN A 79 17.03 -26.93 22.57
CA GLN A 79 16.62 -28.26 22.13
C GLN A 79 15.83 -28.97 23.23
N GLU A 80 16.29 -28.87 24.48
CA GLU A 80 15.59 -29.44 25.65
C GLU A 80 14.21 -28.79 25.85
N LEU A 81 14.10 -27.45 25.78
CA LEU A 81 12.81 -26.77 25.89
C LEU A 81 11.85 -27.18 24.77
N THR A 82 12.37 -27.34 23.56
CA THR A 82 11.58 -27.78 22.41
C THR A 82 11.09 -29.22 22.62
N GLU A 83 11.96 -30.12 23.10
CA GLU A 83 11.61 -31.51 23.41
C GLU A 83 10.55 -31.59 24.52
N ILE A 84 10.70 -30.82 25.60
CA ILE A 84 9.75 -30.78 26.72
C ILE A 84 8.39 -30.26 26.26
N LEU A 85 8.39 -29.14 25.52
CA LEU A 85 7.17 -28.55 24.99
C LEU A 85 6.45 -29.55 24.08
N MET A 86 7.16 -30.25 23.20
CA MET A 86 6.54 -31.10 22.18
C MET A 86 6.19 -32.52 22.66
N ASN A 87 6.89 -33.08 23.66
CA ASN A 87 6.55 -34.41 24.20
C ASN A 87 5.50 -34.37 25.31
N HIS A 88 5.41 -33.26 26.05
CA HIS A 88 4.54 -33.16 27.23
C HIS A 88 3.49 -32.03 27.15
N HIS A 89 3.25 -31.42 25.98
CA HIS A 89 2.31 -30.29 25.83
C HIS A 89 0.88 -30.55 26.33
N THR A 90 0.37 -31.79 26.32
CA THR A 90 -0.99 -32.10 26.80
C THR A 90 -1.11 -31.93 28.30
N VAL A 91 -0.01 -32.15 29.01
CA VAL A 91 0.05 -32.16 30.47
C VAL A 91 0.54 -30.83 31.03
N LEU A 92 1.31 -30.09 30.22
CA LEU A 92 1.78 -28.75 30.57
C LEU A 92 0.63 -27.73 30.71
N GLU A 93 0.64 -27.00 31.82
CA GLU A 93 -0.23 -25.85 32.09
C GLU A 93 -0.18 -24.82 30.95
N PRO A 94 -1.32 -24.19 30.60
CA PRO A 94 -1.38 -23.22 29.50
C PRO A 94 -0.37 -22.07 29.61
N ASP A 95 -0.15 -21.55 30.82
CA ASP A 95 0.77 -20.43 31.07
C ASP A 95 2.24 -20.84 30.88
N LEU A 96 2.60 -22.05 31.33
CA LEU A 96 3.93 -22.61 31.13
C LEU A 96 4.20 -22.85 29.65
N ARG A 97 3.19 -23.33 28.91
CA ARG A 97 3.27 -23.53 27.45
C ARG A 97 3.52 -22.22 26.71
N MET A 98 2.83 -21.15 27.07
CA MET A 98 3.02 -19.81 26.46
C MET A 98 4.40 -19.24 26.80
N THR A 99 4.85 -19.46 28.03
CA THR A 99 6.17 -19.03 28.51
C THR A 99 7.29 -19.75 27.74
N LEU A 100 7.20 -21.08 27.63
CA LEU A 100 8.13 -21.90 26.84
C LEU A 100 8.15 -21.47 25.36
N TYR A 101 6.98 -21.27 24.76
CA TYR A 101 6.86 -20.80 23.38
C TYR A 101 7.59 -19.47 23.15
N SER A 102 7.33 -18.47 24.01
CA SER A 102 7.95 -17.15 23.93
C SER A 102 9.47 -17.22 24.07
N HIS A 103 9.95 -18.07 24.98
CA HIS A 103 11.39 -18.27 25.19
C HIS A 103 12.06 -18.98 24.02
N ILE A 104 11.46 -20.03 23.45
CA ILE A 104 11.99 -20.70 22.24
C ILE A 104 12.18 -19.68 21.11
N VAL A 105 11.19 -18.83 20.86
CA VAL A 105 11.29 -17.79 19.81
C VAL A 105 12.36 -16.75 20.15
N HIS A 106 12.47 -16.33 21.41
CA HIS A 106 13.47 -15.37 21.86
C HIS A 106 14.89 -15.93 21.76
N ASP A 107 15.10 -17.18 22.14
CA ASP A 107 16.40 -17.84 22.12
C ASP A 107 16.86 -18.09 20.68
N ILE A 108 15.97 -18.54 19.79
CA ILE A 108 16.28 -18.67 18.35
C ILE A 108 16.64 -17.29 17.76
N LYS A 109 15.96 -16.22 18.18
CA LYS A 109 16.33 -14.85 17.78
C LYS A 109 17.73 -14.47 18.27
N ASN A 110 18.06 -14.78 19.52
CA ASN A 110 19.36 -14.44 20.10
C ASN A 110 20.50 -15.24 19.45
N ILE A 111 20.30 -16.53 19.18
CA ILE A 111 21.25 -17.38 18.45
C ILE A 111 21.55 -16.81 17.06
N ASN A 112 20.52 -16.28 16.38
CA ASN A 112 20.63 -15.72 15.03
C ASN A 112 20.90 -14.20 15.01
N SER A 113 21.20 -13.57 16.15
CA SER A 113 21.34 -12.10 16.25
C SER A 113 22.56 -11.54 15.52
N LYS A 114 23.68 -12.29 15.51
CA LYS A 114 24.93 -11.87 14.85
C LYS A 114 25.06 -12.44 13.44
N HIS A 115 24.81 -13.74 13.28
CA HIS A 115 24.80 -14.44 12.01
C HIS A 115 23.79 -15.60 12.08
N LYS A 116 23.27 -16.03 10.93
CA LYS A 116 22.37 -17.19 10.87
C LYS A 116 23.16 -18.47 11.15
N ASN A 117 22.84 -19.17 12.25
CA ASN A 117 23.45 -20.45 12.56
C ASN A 117 22.70 -21.58 11.83
N ASN A 118 23.11 -21.84 10.59
CA ASN A 118 22.42 -22.79 9.70
C ASN A 118 22.37 -24.22 10.25
N LYS A 119 23.37 -24.66 11.03
CA LYS A 119 23.41 -26.01 11.61
C LYS A 119 22.27 -26.20 12.63
N VAL A 120 22.16 -25.26 13.58
CA VAL A 120 21.10 -25.28 14.60
C VAL A 120 19.73 -25.09 13.95
N ASN A 121 19.62 -24.15 13.00
CA ASN A 121 18.38 -23.91 12.27
C ASN A 121 17.92 -25.16 11.50
N THR A 122 18.83 -25.87 10.83
CA THR A 122 18.48 -27.10 10.09
C THR A 122 17.99 -28.20 11.03
N THR A 123 18.64 -28.38 12.18
CA THR A 123 18.21 -29.38 13.18
C THR A 123 16.83 -29.05 13.75
N LEU A 124 16.58 -27.78 14.10
CA LEU A 124 15.30 -27.33 14.63
C LEU A 124 14.20 -27.39 13.57
N GLN A 125 14.49 -26.96 12.33
CA GLN A 125 13.56 -27.04 11.21
C GLN A 125 13.15 -28.50 10.95
N ASN A 126 14.11 -29.42 10.82
CA ASN A 126 13.81 -30.83 10.59
C ASN A 126 12.99 -31.43 11.74
N PHE A 127 13.28 -31.04 12.99
CA PHE A 127 12.47 -31.45 14.14
C PHE A 127 11.03 -30.94 14.03
N MET A 128 10.82 -29.64 13.79
CA MET A 128 9.49 -29.05 13.63
C MET A 128 8.71 -29.64 12.46
N TYR A 129 9.40 -30.02 11.37
CA TYR A 129 8.76 -30.65 10.20
C TYR A 129 8.25 -32.06 10.51
N THR A 130 8.98 -32.83 11.33
CA THR A 130 8.51 -34.12 11.83
C THR A 130 7.29 -33.93 12.71
N MET A 131 7.33 -32.96 13.63
CA MET A 131 6.22 -32.68 14.55
C MET A 131 4.93 -32.22 13.85
N LEU A 132 5.03 -31.52 12.72
CA LEU A 132 3.85 -31.11 11.94
C LEU A 132 3.09 -32.32 11.36
N ARG A 133 3.79 -33.44 11.15
CA ARG A 133 3.22 -34.70 10.63
C ARG A 133 2.73 -35.64 11.73
N ASP A 134 3.00 -35.32 13.00
CA ASP A 134 2.58 -36.17 14.12
C ASP A 134 1.06 -36.19 14.29
N SER A 135 0.57 -37.30 14.86
CA SER A 135 -0.85 -37.54 15.11
C SER A 135 -1.50 -36.52 16.05
N ASN A 136 -0.73 -35.74 16.81
CA ASN A 136 -1.26 -34.85 17.84
C ASN A 136 -1.57 -33.43 17.30
N PRO A 137 -2.85 -33.01 17.26
CA PRO A 137 -3.23 -31.71 16.71
C PRO A 137 -2.64 -30.48 17.44
N LEU A 138 -2.39 -30.60 18.75
CA LEU A 138 -1.90 -29.47 19.55
C LEU A 138 -0.40 -29.23 19.32
N ALA A 139 0.41 -30.29 19.27
CA ALA A 139 1.84 -30.20 18.95
C ALA A 139 2.06 -29.65 17.53
N ALA A 140 1.30 -30.16 16.56
CA ALA A 140 1.36 -29.69 15.18
C ALA A 140 1.00 -28.20 15.07
N LYS A 141 -0.01 -27.74 15.85
CA LYS A 141 -0.38 -26.32 15.89
C LYS A 141 0.74 -25.45 16.48
N ILE A 142 1.31 -25.82 17.63
CA ILE A 142 2.37 -25.04 18.27
C ILE A 142 3.61 -24.97 17.38
N SER A 143 3.98 -26.10 16.76
CA SER A 143 5.09 -26.16 15.80
C SER A 143 4.86 -25.21 14.62
N LEU A 144 3.64 -25.19 14.08
CA LEU A 144 3.26 -24.25 13.02
C LEU A 144 3.30 -22.79 13.49
N ASP A 145 2.79 -22.48 14.69
CA ASP A 145 2.80 -21.13 15.24
C ASP A 145 4.25 -20.62 15.44
N VAL A 146 5.17 -21.47 15.93
CA VAL A 146 6.61 -21.17 16.05
C VAL A 146 7.22 -20.88 14.68
N MET A 147 6.94 -21.72 13.66
CA MET A 147 7.43 -21.52 12.31
C MET A 147 6.94 -20.20 11.71
N ILE A 148 5.66 -19.86 11.91
CA ILE A 148 5.06 -18.60 11.44
C ILE A 148 5.73 -17.40 12.11
N GLU A 149 5.96 -17.45 13.43
CA GLU A 149 6.58 -16.34 14.15
C GLU A 149 8.05 -16.12 13.76
N LEU A 150 8.80 -17.20 13.53
CA LEU A 150 10.18 -17.12 13.07
C LEU A 150 10.30 -16.61 11.63
N TYR A 151 9.32 -16.92 10.78
CA TYR A 151 9.22 -16.32 9.44
C TYR A 151 8.95 -14.82 9.53
N LYS A 152 7.95 -14.39 10.33
CA LYS A 152 7.61 -12.97 10.53
C LYS A 152 8.77 -12.13 11.09
N ARG A 153 9.66 -12.76 11.86
CA ARG A 153 10.88 -12.13 12.40
C ARG A 153 12.05 -12.13 11.41
N ASN A 154 11.85 -12.56 10.16
CA ASN A 154 12.86 -12.70 9.10
C ASN A 154 14.05 -13.62 9.46
N ILE A 155 13.84 -14.58 10.38
CA ILE A 155 14.88 -15.53 10.79
C ILE A 155 14.89 -16.74 9.85
N TRP A 156 13.72 -17.37 9.66
CA TRP A 156 13.52 -18.54 8.79
C TRP A 156 12.78 -18.16 7.50
N ASN A 157 13.40 -17.32 6.68
CA ASN A 157 12.87 -16.88 5.38
C ASN A 157 13.27 -17.84 4.24
N ASP A 158 13.22 -19.14 4.47
CA ASP A 158 13.65 -20.16 3.52
C ASP A 158 12.47 -20.76 2.75
N ALA A 159 12.66 -21.10 1.46
CA ALA A 159 11.65 -21.76 0.64
C ALA A 159 11.20 -23.10 1.26
N LYS A 160 12.12 -23.86 1.87
CA LYS A 160 11.79 -25.12 2.56
C LYS A 160 10.76 -24.93 3.68
N THR A 161 10.90 -23.88 4.47
CA THR A 161 9.99 -23.57 5.59
C THR A 161 8.60 -23.23 5.08
N VAL A 162 8.51 -22.41 4.03
CA VAL A 162 7.24 -22.06 3.38
C VAL A 162 6.53 -23.30 2.83
N ASN A 163 7.26 -24.18 2.13
CA ASN A 163 6.68 -25.40 1.55
C ASN A 163 6.32 -26.46 2.60
N VAL A 164 6.84 -26.37 3.82
CA VAL A 164 6.31 -27.18 4.93
C VAL A 164 5.02 -26.56 5.47
N ILE A 165 4.93 -25.23 5.53
CA ILE A 165 3.68 -24.55 5.92
C ILE A 165 2.55 -24.83 4.92
N THR A 166 2.82 -24.98 3.62
CA THR A 166 1.78 -25.37 2.64
C THR A 166 1.15 -26.73 2.98
N THR A 167 1.90 -27.67 3.58
CA THR A 167 1.33 -28.95 4.04
C THR A 167 0.32 -28.79 5.17
N ALA A 168 0.47 -27.76 6.01
CA ALA A 168 -0.49 -27.45 7.07
C ALA A 168 -1.84 -26.99 6.53
N CYS A 169 -1.86 -26.37 5.33
CA CYS A 169 -3.08 -25.97 4.64
C CYS A 169 -3.95 -27.15 4.19
N PHE A 170 -3.43 -28.39 4.16
CA PHE A 170 -4.17 -29.61 3.84
C PHE A 170 -4.56 -30.43 5.08
N SER A 171 -4.31 -29.90 6.28
CA SER A 171 -4.66 -30.61 7.51
C SER A 171 -6.19 -30.70 7.69
N LYS A 172 -6.66 -31.85 8.20
CA LYS A 172 -8.08 -32.06 8.55
C LYS A 172 -8.52 -31.25 9.78
N VAL A 173 -7.55 -30.73 10.55
CA VAL A 173 -7.81 -29.98 11.77
C VAL A 173 -7.99 -28.50 11.41
N THR A 174 -9.21 -28.00 11.53
CA THR A 174 -9.57 -26.62 11.15
C THR A 174 -8.65 -25.56 11.77
N LYS A 175 -8.18 -25.74 13.01
CA LYS A 175 -7.26 -24.78 13.67
C LYS A 175 -5.89 -24.67 12.99
N ILE A 176 -5.34 -25.79 12.53
CA ILE A 176 -4.04 -25.84 11.84
C ILE A 176 -4.20 -25.28 10.43
N LEU A 177 -5.26 -25.71 9.74
CA LEU A 177 -5.64 -25.21 8.43
C LEU A 177 -5.79 -23.68 8.41
N VAL A 178 -6.54 -23.11 9.36
CA VAL A 178 -6.74 -21.66 9.48
C VAL A 178 -5.43 -20.94 9.81
N ALA A 179 -4.54 -21.51 10.63
CA ALA A 179 -3.24 -20.92 10.93
C ALA A 179 -2.35 -20.86 9.67
N GLY A 180 -2.28 -21.95 8.88
CA GLY A 180 -1.55 -21.98 7.61
C GLY A 180 -2.14 -21.01 6.58
N MET A 181 -3.47 -20.95 6.47
CA MET A 181 -4.16 -19.99 5.58
C MET A 181 -3.85 -18.53 5.98
N LYS A 182 -3.93 -18.21 7.28
CA LYS A 182 -3.63 -16.86 7.79
C LYS A 182 -2.19 -16.44 7.54
N PHE A 183 -1.25 -17.37 7.61
CA PHE A 183 0.15 -17.12 7.28
C PHE A 183 0.31 -16.55 5.86
N PHE A 184 -0.26 -17.22 4.85
CA PHE A 184 -0.20 -16.76 3.46
C PHE A 184 -1.06 -15.52 3.19
N LEU A 185 -2.15 -15.32 3.95
CA LEU A 185 -3.00 -14.14 3.80
C LEU A 185 -2.42 -12.87 4.45
N GLY A 186 -1.43 -12.98 5.33
CA GLY A 186 -0.62 -11.84 5.78
C GLY A 186 -1.37 -10.79 6.61
N LYS A 187 -2.49 -11.12 7.27
CA LYS A 187 -3.30 -10.16 8.05
C LYS A 187 -2.57 -9.45 9.22
N ASP A 188 -1.30 -9.77 9.46
CA ASP A 188 -0.49 -9.22 10.56
C ASP A 188 0.66 -8.29 10.09
N GLU A 189 0.71 -7.92 8.80
CA GLU A 189 1.83 -7.12 8.23
C GLU A 189 1.63 -5.59 8.29
N ASP A 190 0.44 -5.09 8.59
CA ASP A 190 0.14 -3.64 8.47
C ASP A 190 0.59 -2.77 9.67
N GLU A 191 0.97 -3.35 10.82
CA GLU A 191 1.19 -2.54 12.04
C GLU A 191 2.65 -2.15 12.34
N LYS A 192 3.65 -2.61 11.57
CA LYS A 192 5.08 -2.38 11.93
C LYS A 192 5.98 -1.76 10.88
N ARG A 193 5.47 -1.33 9.73
CA ARG A 193 6.29 -0.71 8.68
C ARG A 193 6.20 0.83 8.62
N GLU A 194 5.66 1.48 9.66
CA GLU A 194 5.81 2.93 9.87
C GLU A 194 7.00 3.22 10.80
N SER A 195 8.20 2.88 10.36
CA SER A 195 9.42 3.51 10.87
C SER A 195 10.41 3.69 9.73
N ASP A 196 9.95 4.37 8.68
CA ASP A 196 10.83 4.92 7.67
C ASP A 196 11.43 6.20 8.23
N SER A 197 12.72 6.14 8.53
CA SER A 197 13.56 7.33 8.72
C SER A 197 13.68 8.01 7.36
N GLU A 198 12.81 8.99 7.11
CA GLU A 198 12.85 9.84 5.93
C GLU A 198 14.16 10.65 5.92
N SER A 199 15.17 10.13 5.23
CA SER A 199 16.29 10.96 4.76
C SER A 199 15.87 11.54 3.42
N GLU A 200 15.49 12.82 3.42
CA GLU A 200 15.19 13.55 2.19
C GLU A 200 16.46 13.70 1.34
N GLU A 201 16.71 12.75 0.43
CA GLU A 201 17.59 13.01 -0.70
C GLU A 201 16.79 13.77 -1.77
N GLU A 202 16.64 15.07 -1.53
CA GLU A 202 16.07 16.05 -2.46
C GLU A 202 16.97 16.16 -3.70
N GLY A 203 16.79 15.24 -4.65
CA GLY A 203 17.44 15.35 -5.96
C GLY A 203 16.99 16.60 -6.75
N PRO A 204 17.81 17.11 -7.69
CA PRO A 204 17.74 18.48 -8.24
C PRO A 204 16.49 18.89 -9.03
N SER A 205 15.52 17.99 -9.28
CA SER A 205 14.40 18.25 -10.19
C SER A 205 13.15 18.88 -9.53
N ALA A 206 12.86 18.56 -8.25
CA ALA A 206 11.72 19.17 -7.54
C ALA A 206 12.01 20.62 -7.14
N ARG A 207 13.28 20.89 -6.79
CA ARG A 207 13.79 22.22 -6.46
C ARG A 207 13.72 23.15 -7.66
N ASP A 208 14.12 22.69 -8.85
CA ASP A 208 14.03 23.46 -10.10
C ASP A 208 12.57 23.81 -10.46
N LEU A 209 11.64 22.85 -10.35
CA LEU A 209 10.20 23.11 -10.51
C LEU A 209 9.63 24.15 -9.53
N MET A 210 10.09 24.13 -8.27
CA MET A 210 9.70 25.14 -7.28
C MET A 210 10.32 26.51 -7.55
N VAL A 211 11.58 26.54 -7.99
CA VAL A 211 12.28 27.77 -8.39
C VAL A 211 11.56 28.42 -9.58
N ARG A 212 11.22 27.67 -10.63
CA ARG A 212 10.46 28.14 -11.80
C ARG A 212 9.08 28.71 -11.43
N TYR A 213 8.38 28.10 -10.47
CA TYR A 213 7.11 28.66 -9.96
C TYR A 213 7.32 29.93 -9.13
N SER A 214 8.44 30.03 -8.42
CA SER A 214 8.75 31.17 -7.57
C SER A 214 9.16 32.41 -8.36
N THR A 215 9.83 32.23 -9.50
CA THR A 215 10.29 33.29 -10.41
C THR A 215 9.18 33.80 -11.34
N GLY A 216 8.19 32.95 -11.66
CA GLY A 216 7.05 33.31 -12.50
C GLY A 216 5.89 34.01 -11.78
N ARG A 217 4.94 34.57 -12.56
CA ARG A 217 3.68 35.14 -12.03
C ARG A 217 2.89 34.08 -11.25
N LYS A 218 2.62 34.34 -9.97
CA LYS A 218 1.89 33.47 -9.03
C LYS A 218 0.38 33.44 -9.30
N THR A 219 0.00 32.88 -10.44
CA THR A 219 -1.41 32.69 -10.81
C THR A 219 -1.93 31.34 -10.31
N SER A 220 -3.25 31.22 -10.11
CA SER A 220 -3.89 29.93 -9.81
C SER A 220 -3.65 28.89 -10.91
N LYS A 221 -3.48 29.33 -12.16
CA LYS A 221 -3.18 28.49 -13.32
C LYS A 221 -1.78 27.87 -13.20
N ASN A 222 -0.76 28.68 -12.89
CA ASN A 222 0.63 28.23 -12.73
C ASN A 222 0.79 27.35 -11.49
N LYS A 223 0.06 27.65 -10.41
CA LYS A 223 0.06 26.79 -9.21
C LYS A 223 -0.39 25.37 -9.55
N LYS A 224 -1.49 25.24 -10.30
CA LYS A 224 -2.01 23.94 -10.75
C LYS A 224 -1.07 23.23 -11.73
N LYS A 225 -0.36 23.96 -12.60
CA LYS A 225 0.66 23.37 -13.48
C LYS A 225 1.84 22.80 -12.68
N MET A 226 2.34 23.54 -11.68
CA MET A 226 3.40 23.06 -10.78
C MET A 226 2.95 21.86 -9.95
N GLU A 227 1.74 21.88 -9.38
CA GLU A 227 1.17 20.74 -8.67
C GLU A 227 1.05 19.49 -9.58
N LYS A 228 0.71 19.66 -10.86
CA LYS A 228 0.67 18.57 -11.86
C LYS A 228 2.05 18.01 -12.16
N ALA A 229 3.03 18.87 -12.45
CA ALA A 229 4.39 18.45 -12.76
C ALA A 229 5.05 17.75 -11.55
N MET A 230 4.82 18.26 -10.33
CA MET A 230 5.22 17.60 -9.09
C MET A 230 4.59 16.20 -8.94
N LYS A 231 3.33 16.00 -9.34
CA LYS A 231 2.68 14.68 -9.31
C LYS A 231 3.31 13.71 -10.31
N VAL A 232 3.57 14.14 -11.55
CA VAL A 232 4.25 13.32 -12.56
C VAL A 232 5.65 12.94 -12.07
N LEU A 233 6.39 13.90 -11.52
CA LEU A 233 7.72 13.66 -10.95
C LEU A 233 7.67 12.65 -9.79
N LYS A 234 6.69 12.77 -8.89
CA LYS A 234 6.49 11.81 -7.80
C LYS A 234 6.17 10.41 -8.33
N LYS A 235 5.37 10.28 -9.40
CA LYS A 235 5.10 8.98 -10.04
C LYS A 235 6.37 8.35 -10.61
N HIS A 236 7.19 9.11 -11.35
CA HIS A 236 8.45 8.60 -11.89
C HIS A 236 9.50 8.29 -10.81
N LYS A 237 9.58 9.10 -9.73
CA LYS A 237 10.45 8.81 -8.58
C LYS A 237 10.04 7.53 -7.87
N LYS A 238 8.73 7.25 -7.75
CA LYS A 238 8.21 6.01 -7.15
C LYS A 238 8.54 4.79 -8.00
N LYS A 239 8.33 4.84 -9.33
CA LYS A 239 8.76 3.80 -10.27
C LYS A 239 10.27 3.50 -10.26
N LYS A 240 11.10 4.48 -9.86
CA LYS A 240 12.56 4.33 -9.76
C LYS A 240 13.01 3.70 -8.43
N LYS A 241 12.14 3.60 -7.42
CA LYS A 241 12.51 2.87 -6.20
C LYS A 241 12.82 1.43 -6.61
N VAL A 242 14.04 0.97 -6.33
CA VAL A 242 14.41 -0.43 -6.49
C VAL A 242 13.42 -1.22 -5.65
N GLU A 243 12.59 -2.03 -6.29
CA GLU A 243 11.63 -2.89 -5.60
C GLU A 243 12.45 -3.84 -4.72
N VAL A 244 12.50 -3.55 -3.42
CA VAL A 244 13.00 -4.48 -2.44
C VAL A 244 11.93 -5.56 -2.37
N PHE A 245 12.08 -6.60 -3.20
CA PHE A 245 11.29 -7.81 -3.11
C PHE A 245 11.62 -8.47 -1.77
N ASN A 246 10.94 -8.04 -0.71
CA ASN A 246 10.67 -8.94 0.40
C ASN A 246 9.81 -10.02 -0.22
N PHE A 247 10.42 -11.13 -0.65
CA PHE A 247 9.70 -12.24 -1.27
C PHE A 247 8.51 -12.58 -0.38
N SER A 248 7.31 -12.33 -0.89
CA SER A 248 6.11 -12.75 -0.19
C SER A 248 6.20 -14.25 -0.04
N ALA A 249 5.70 -14.81 1.06
CA ALA A 249 5.72 -16.27 1.26
C ALA A 249 5.12 -17.02 0.05
N ILE A 250 4.21 -16.37 -0.67
CA ILE A 250 3.60 -16.89 -1.89
C ILE A 250 4.61 -17.12 -3.03
N HIS A 251 5.64 -16.28 -3.19
CA HIS A 251 6.67 -16.43 -4.21
C HIS A 251 7.66 -17.56 -3.93
N LEU A 252 7.74 -18.01 -2.67
CA LEU A 252 8.67 -19.06 -2.22
C LEU A 252 8.10 -20.48 -2.34
N ILE A 253 6.88 -20.63 -2.87
CA ILE A 253 6.22 -21.92 -3.08
C ILE A 253 6.84 -22.61 -4.30
N HIS A 254 7.19 -23.89 -4.19
CA HIS A 254 7.88 -24.63 -5.25
C HIS A 254 6.96 -25.00 -6.42
N ASP A 255 5.74 -25.45 -6.14
CA ASP A 255 4.74 -25.82 -7.15
C ASP A 255 3.40 -25.14 -6.80
N PRO A 256 3.19 -23.89 -7.24
CA PRO A 256 1.98 -23.15 -6.94
C PRO A 256 0.75 -23.71 -7.68
N GLN A 257 0.92 -24.33 -8.85
CA GLN A 257 -0.17 -24.88 -9.65
C GLN A 257 -0.81 -26.09 -8.95
N ASP A 258 -0.03 -27.12 -8.64
CA ASP A 258 -0.52 -28.33 -7.96
C ASP A 258 -1.07 -27.99 -6.55
N PHE A 259 -0.44 -27.02 -5.87
CA PHE A 259 -0.94 -26.52 -4.59
C PHE A 259 -2.35 -25.92 -4.73
N SER A 260 -2.56 -25.05 -5.72
CA SER A 260 -3.86 -24.43 -5.99
C SER A 260 -4.94 -25.44 -6.41
N GLU A 261 -4.61 -26.41 -7.26
CA GLU A 261 -5.56 -27.46 -7.69
C GLU A 261 -6.02 -28.34 -6.52
N LYS A 262 -5.08 -28.77 -5.67
CA LYS A 262 -5.39 -29.54 -4.46
C LYS A 262 -6.25 -28.73 -3.48
N LEU A 263 -5.95 -27.45 -3.32
CA LEU A 263 -6.76 -26.56 -2.46
C LEU A 263 -8.17 -26.37 -3.01
N LEU A 264 -8.33 -26.24 -4.33
CA LEU A 264 -9.64 -26.14 -4.97
C LEU A 264 -10.47 -27.42 -4.74
N LYS A 265 -9.86 -28.59 -4.94
CA LYS A 265 -10.52 -29.87 -4.67
C LYS A 265 -10.97 -29.99 -3.21
N GLN A 266 -10.09 -29.62 -2.28
CA GLN A 266 -10.44 -29.59 -0.86
C GLN A 266 -11.58 -28.60 -0.57
N LEU A 267 -11.60 -27.44 -1.22
CA LEU A 267 -12.66 -26.44 -1.07
C LEU A 267 -14.02 -26.96 -1.57
N GLU A 268 -14.05 -27.67 -2.70
CA GLU A 268 -15.25 -28.31 -3.26
C GLU A 268 -15.82 -29.39 -2.32
N ASP A 269 -14.95 -30.25 -1.77
CA ASP A 269 -15.34 -31.34 -0.87
C ASP A 269 -15.62 -30.87 0.57
N SER A 270 -15.14 -29.68 0.97
CA SER A 270 -15.21 -29.23 2.36
C SER A 270 -16.63 -28.89 2.82
N ASN A 271 -16.99 -29.36 4.02
CA ASN A 271 -18.19 -28.90 4.75
C ASN A 271 -17.84 -27.94 5.90
N GLU A 272 -16.74 -27.20 5.74
CA GLU A 272 -16.27 -26.23 6.73
C GLU A 272 -17.14 -24.96 6.78
N ARG A 273 -17.00 -24.21 7.87
CA ARG A 273 -17.69 -22.91 8.01
C ARG A 273 -17.38 -22.01 6.82
N PHE A 274 -18.37 -21.23 6.39
CA PHE A 274 -18.24 -20.36 5.21
C PHE A 274 -17.06 -19.36 5.31
N GLU A 275 -16.73 -18.87 6.51
CA GLU A 275 -15.56 -18.02 6.76
C GLU A 275 -14.23 -18.71 6.38
N VAL A 276 -14.11 -20.01 6.62
CA VAL A 276 -12.94 -20.81 6.24
C VAL A 276 -12.91 -21.01 4.72
N LYS A 277 -14.07 -21.24 4.09
CA LYS A 277 -14.18 -21.31 2.63
C LYS A 277 -13.76 -20.01 1.95
N ILE A 278 -14.14 -18.85 2.49
CA ILE A 278 -13.69 -17.55 2.00
C ILE A 278 -12.16 -17.44 2.12
N MET A 279 -11.55 -17.84 3.24
CA MET A 279 -10.09 -17.81 3.39
C MET A 279 -9.38 -18.70 2.35
N MET A 280 -9.93 -19.89 2.04
CA MET A 280 -9.44 -20.75 0.97
C MET A 280 -9.55 -20.06 -0.40
N MET A 281 -10.68 -19.44 -0.69
CA MET A 281 -10.90 -18.68 -1.93
C MET A 281 -9.96 -17.48 -2.05
N GLU A 282 -9.70 -16.75 -0.96
CA GLU A 282 -8.75 -15.63 -0.90
C GLU A 282 -7.32 -16.10 -1.18
N LEU A 283 -6.93 -17.28 -0.66
CA LEU A 283 -5.60 -17.83 -0.92
C LEU A 283 -5.46 -18.29 -2.37
N ILE A 284 -6.44 -19.04 -2.89
CA ILE A 284 -6.44 -19.51 -4.29
C ILE A 284 -6.40 -18.33 -5.25
N SER A 285 -7.22 -17.30 -5.03
CA SER A 285 -7.23 -16.13 -5.91
C SER A 285 -5.92 -15.35 -5.90
N ARG A 286 -5.24 -15.23 -4.75
CA ARG A 286 -3.89 -14.65 -4.66
C ARG A 286 -2.87 -15.47 -5.45
N LEU A 287 -2.88 -16.79 -5.32
CA LEU A 287 -1.97 -17.68 -6.03
C LEU A 287 -2.15 -17.58 -7.55
N VAL A 288 -3.41 -17.62 -8.01
CA VAL A 288 -3.76 -17.50 -9.43
C VAL A 288 -3.33 -16.13 -9.98
N GLY A 289 -3.59 -15.05 -9.26
CA GLY A 289 -3.24 -13.70 -9.73
C GLY A 289 -1.75 -13.40 -9.78
N ILE A 290 -0.96 -13.94 -8.83
CA ILE A 290 0.49 -13.69 -8.72
C ILE A 290 1.29 -14.58 -9.68
N HIS A 291 0.98 -15.87 -9.72
CA HIS A 291 1.72 -16.86 -10.52
C HIS A 291 1.07 -17.12 -11.89
N GLU A 292 0.00 -16.38 -12.23
CA GLU A 292 -0.75 -16.51 -13.50
C GLU A 292 -1.18 -17.95 -13.81
N LEU A 293 -1.77 -18.61 -12.80
CA LEU A 293 -2.10 -20.05 -12.83
C LEU A 293 -3.37 -20.37 -13.63
N PHE A 294 -3.40 -21.53 -14.28
CA PHE A 294 -4.58 -21.99 -15.03
C PHE A 294 -5.51 -22.82 -14.15
N LEU A 295 -6.49 -22.19 -13.50
CA LEU A 295 -7.54 -22.86 -12.71
C LEU A 295 -8.95 -22.55 -13.23
N PHE A 296 -9.34 -23.16 -14.35
CA PHE A 296 -10.62 -22.84 -15.00
C PHE A 296 -11.86 -23.24 -14.20
N ASN A 297 -11.80 -24.34 -13.44
CA ASN A 297 -12.91 -24.81 -12.61
C ASN A 297 -13.23 -23.87 -11.43
N TYR A 298 -12.29 -22.99 -11.07
CA TYR A 298 -12.48 -22.01 -10.01
C TYR A 298 -13.56 -20.98 -10.36
N TYR A 299 -13.64 -20.51 -11.61
CA TYR A 299 -14.58 -19.44 -11.99
C TYR A 299 -16.06 -19.87 -11.90
N PRO A 300 -16.47 -21.05 -12.43
CA PRO A 300 -17.82 -21.56 -12.22
C PRO A 300 -18.15 -21.79 -10.73
N PHE A 301 -17.16 -22.19 -9.92
CA PHE A 301 -17.35 -22.35 -8.48
C PHE A 301 -17.65 -21.01 -7.81
N VAL A 302 -16.83 -19.99 -8.06
CA VAL A 302 -17.01 -18.62 -7.52
C VAL A 302 -18.34 -18.02 -7.97
N GLN A 303 -18.72 -18.22 -9.24
CA GLN A 303 -19.94 -17.70 -9.85
C GLN A 303 -21.21 -18.06 -9.05
N ARG A 304 -21.26 -19.26 -8.46
CA ARG A 304 -22.39 -19.71 -7.61
C ARG A 304 -22.61 -18.81 -6.39
N PHE A 305 -21.56 -18.16 -5.89
CA PHE A 305 -21.60 -17.32 -4.70
C PHE A 305 -21.71 -15.82 -5.01
N ILE A 306 -21.77 -15.42 -6.29
CA ILE A 306 -21.93 -14.03 -6.73
C ILE A 306 -23.42 -13.65 -6.65
N GLN A 307 -23.90 -13.43 -5.43
CA GLN A 307 -25.26 -12.96 -5.14
C GLN A 307 -25.23 -11.81 -4.12
N PRO A 308 -26.01 -10.72 -4.30
CA PRO A 308 -26.00 -9.57 -3.40
C PRO A 308 -26.35 -9.88 -1.93
N HIS A 309 -27.18 -10.91 -1.71
CA HIS A 309 -27.60 -11.33 -0.36
C HIS A 309 -26.54 -12.19 0.35
N GLN A 310 -25.52 -12.66 -0.38
CA GLN A 310 -24.50 -13.53 0.19
C GLN A 310 -23.66 -12.78 1.23
N ARG A 311 -23.36 -13.45 2.35
CA ARG A 311 -22.50 -12.90 3.40
C ARG A 311 -21.09 -12.63 2.86
N GLU A 312 -20.55 -11.46 3.16
CA GLU A 312 -19.20 -11.03 2.75
C GLU A 312 -18.95 -11.12 1.23
N VAL A 313 -19.97 -10.85 0.42
CA VAL A 313 -19.85 -10.94 -1.05
C VAL A 313 -18.79 -10.01 -1.64
N THR A 314 -18.44 -8.92 -0.96
CA THR A 314 -17.35 -8.02 -1.39
C THR A 314 -16.00 -8.74 -1.41
N LYS A 315 -15.74 -9.69 -0.50
CA LYS A 315 -14.55 -10.54 -0.50
C LYS A 315 -14.57 -11.54 -1.65
N ILE A 316 -15.73 -12.08 -1.98
CA ILE A 316 -15.90 -13.03 -3.08
C ILE A 316 -15.66 -12.33 -4.43
N LEU A 317 -16.19 -11.11 -4.59
CA LEU A 317 -15.89 -10.26 -5.75
C LEU A 317 -14.41 -9.89 -5.83
N LEU A 318 -13.75 -9.68 -4.68
CA LEU A 318 -12.30 -9.49 -4.63
C LEU A 318 -11.55 -10.71 -5.15
N CYS A 319 -11.94 -11.90 -4.72
CA CYS A 319 -11.33 -13.14 -5.17
C CYS A 319 -11.51 -13.33 -6.69
N ALA A 320 -12.68 -13.00 -7.23
CA ALA A 320 -12.94 -13.05 -8.67
C ALA A 320 -12.05 -12.05 -9.45
N ALA A 321 -11.96 -10.81 -8.98
CA ALA A 321 -11.13 -9.78 -9.61
C ALA A 321 -9.63 -10.09 -9.52
N GLN A 322 -9.18 -10.68 -8.41
CA GLN A 322 -7.77 -11.01 -8.18
C GLN A 322 -7.30 -12.22 -8.99
N SER A 323 -8.16 -13.23 -9.16
CA SER A 323 -7.87 -14.43 -9.97
C SER A 323 -7.96 -14.19 -11.48
N SER A 324 -8.33 -13.00 -11.92
CA SER A 324 -8.37 -12.66 -13.36
C SER A 324 -6.98 -12.22 -13.82
N HIS A 325 -6.41 -12.81 -14.86
CA HIS A 325 -5.13 -12.38 -15.45
C HIS A 325 -5.14 -12.52 -16.98
N GLN A 326 -4.18 -11.89 -17.66
CA GLN A 326 -4.16 -11.76 -19.13
C GLN A 326 -4.18 -13.11 -19.87
N LEU A 327 -3.61 -14.16 -19.26
CA LEU A 327 -3.53 -15.50 -19.86
C LEU A 327 -4.81 -16.34 -19.70
N VAL A 328 -5.82 -15.87 -18.96
CA VAL A 328 -7.10 -16.60 -18.85
C VAL A 328 -7.95 -16.34 -20.10
N PRO A 329 -8.51 -17.39 -20.75
CA PRO A 329 -9.42 -17.20 -21.87
C PRO A 329 -10.60 -16.29 -21.51
N PRO A 330 -10.93 -15.28 -22.34
CA PRO A 330 -12.01 -14.34 -22.05
C PRO A 330 -13.38 -15.01 -21.94
N GLU A 331 -13.59 -16.13 -22.65
CA GLU A 331 -14.84 -16.92 -22.62
C GLU A 331 -15.20 -17.44 -21.22
N ILE A 332 -14.21 -17.65 -20.35
CA ILE A 332 -14.42 -18.16 -18.99
C ILE A 332 -14.76 -17.01 -18.02
N ILE A 333 -14.15 -15.84 -18.22
CA ILE A 333 -14.35 -14.65 -17.38
C ILE A 333 -15.63 -13.90 -17.77
N GLN A 334 -16.02 -13.92 -19.04
CA GLN A 334 -17.22 -13.24 -19.53
C GLN A 334 -18.51 -13.65 -18.78
N PRO A 335 -18.79 -14.96 -18.53
CA PRO A 335 -19.91 -15.39 -17.70
C PRO A 335 -19.86 -14.83 -16.26
N VAL A 336 -18.67 -14.68 -15.68
CA VAL A 336 -18.48 -14.10 -14.34
C VAL A 336 -18.87 -12.63 -14.36
N ILE A 337 -18.36 -11.85 -15.33
CA ILE A 337 -18.72 -10.43 -15.51
C ILE A 337 -20.23 -10.28 -15.72
N MET A 338 -20.82 -11.12 -16.58
CA MET A 338 -22.26 -11.09 -16.87
C MET A 338 -23.10 -11.41 -15.62
N THR A 339 -22.66 -12.36 -14.80
CA THR A 339 -23.33 -12.70 -13.53
C THR A 339 -23.26 -11.53 -12.55
N ILE A 340 -22.11 -10.84 -12.46
CA ILE A 340 -21.98 -9.63 -11.64
C ILE A 340 -22.93 -8.54 -12.15
N ALA A 341 -22.96 -8.28 -13.46
CA ALA A 341 -23.84 -7.27 -14.05
C ALA A 341 -25.32 -7.57 -13.78
N ASN A 342 -25.78 -8.79 -14.10
CA ASN A 342 -27.17 -9.21 -13.95
C ASN A 342 -27.65 -9.25 -12.50
N ASN A 343 -26.77 -9.60 -11.55
CA ASN A 343 -27.17 -9.73 -10.15
C ASN A 343 -26.98 -8.44 -9.36
N PHE A 344 -25.94 -7.63 -9.64
CA PHE A 344 -25.59 -6.44 -8.86
C PHE A 344 -26.07 -5.14 -9.49
N VAL A 345 -25.94 -4.99 -10.81
CA VAL A 345 -26.22 -3.73 -11.53
C VAL A 345 -27.66 -3.74 -12.04
N THR A 346 -28.61 -3.85 -11.10
CA THR A 346 -30.05 -3.77 -11.40
C THR A 346 -30.69 -2.68 -10.57
N ASP A 347 -31.75 -2.07 -11.10
CA ASP A 347 -32.48 -0.99 -10.40
C ASP A 347 -33.17 -1.44 -9.10
N ARG A 348 -33.26 -2.76 -8.85
CA ARG A 348 -33.80 -3.34 -7.62
C ARG A 348 -32.82 -3.24 -6.45
N ASN A 349 -31.52 -3.16 -6.74
CA ASN A 349 -30.48 -3.16 -5.73
C ASN A 349 -30.22 -1.74 -5.20
N SER A 350 -29.60 -1.66 -4.02
CA SER A 350 -29.17 -0.38 -3.48
C SER A 350 -28.02 0.21 -4.30
N GLY A 351 -27.91 1.54 -4.34
CA GLY A 351 -26.81 2.21 -5.03
C GLY A 351 -25.41 1.85 -4.49
N GLU A 352 -25.31 1.24 -3.31
CA GLU A 352 -24.06 0.71 -2.75
C GLU A 352 -23.69 -0.63 -3.38
N VAL A 353 -24.66 -1.54 -3.50
CA VAL A 353 -24.47 -2.84 -4.18
C VAL A 353 -24.14 -2.64 -5.66
N MET A 354 -24.83 -1.71 -6.33
CA MET A 354 -24.50 -1.37 -7.73
C MET A 354 -23.08 -0.79 -7.86
N CYS A 355 -22.66 0.07 -6.92
CA CYS A 355 -21.31 0.63 -6.88
C CYS A 355 -20.25 -0.47 -6.75
N VAL A 356 -20.46 -1.41 -5.83
CA VAL A 356 -19.59 -2.58 -5.63
C VAL A 356 -19.51 -3.44 -6.89
N GLY A 357 -20.64 -3.69 -7.55
CA GLY A 357 -20.69 -4.45 -8.81
C GLY A 357 -19.90 -3.77 -9.94
N ILE A 358 -20.11 -2.48 -10.18
CA ILE A 358 -19.39 -1.73 -11.23
C ILE A 358 -17.88 -1.65 -10.92
N ASN A 359 -17.51 -1.43 -9.65
CA ASN A 359 -16.11 -1.42 -9.24
C ASN A 359 -15.46 -2.80 -9.45
N ALA A 360 -16.13 -3.89 -9.09
CA ALA A 360 -15.63 -5.24 -9.32
C ALA A 360 -15.42 -5.53 -10.81
N ILE A 361 -16.39 -5.19 -11.67
CA ILE A 361 -16.26 -5.32 -13.14
C ILE A 361 -15.08 -4.50 -13.65
N LYS A 362 -14.91 -3.26 -13.16
CA LYS A 362 -13.77 -2.41 -13.51
C LYS A 362 -12.42 -3.05 -13.12
N GLU A 363 -12.32 -3.67 -11.95
CA GLU A 363 -11.08 -4.34 -11.52
C GLU A 363 -10.79 -5.64 -12.27
N VAL A 364 -11.83 -6.41 -12.64
CA VAL A 364 -11.70 -7.58 -13.54
C VAL A 364 -11.25 -7.12 -14.93
N ALA A 365 -11.93 -6.13 -15.52
CA ALA A 365 -11.62 -5.60 -16.84
C ALA A 365 -10.25 -4.90 -16.91
N ALA A 366 -9.73 -4.42 -15.77
CA ALA A 366 -8.39 -3.85 -15.70
C ALA A 366 -7.28 -4.90 -15.88
N ARG A 367 -7.57 -6.19 -15.63
CA ARG A 367 -6.64 -7.33 -15.82
C ARG A 367 -6.94 -8.11 -17.10
N CYS A 368 -8.22 -8.31 -17.41
CA CYS A 368 -8.69 -8.99 -18.61
C CYS A 368 -9.61 -8.05 -19.41
N PRO A 369 -9.07 -7.11 -20.21
CA PRO A 369 -9.90 -6.15 -20.95
C PRO A 369 -10.80 -6.81 -22.00
N LEU A 370 -10.36 -7.94 -22.56
CA LEU A 370 -11.08 -8.69 -23.60
C LEU A 370 -12.36 -9.37 -23.10
N ALA A 371 -12.53 -9.53 -21.78
CA ALA A 371 -13.65 -10.29 -21.23
C ALA A 371 -14.98 -9.51 -21.20
N ILE A 372 -14.95 -8.18 -21.37
CA ILE A 372 -16.15 -7.35 -21.42
C ILE A 372 -16.56 -7.10 -22.88
N THR A 373 -17.83 -7.30 -23.19
CA THR A 373 -18.38 -6.99 -24.51
C THR A 373 -18.62 -5.49 -24.66
N GLU A 374 -18.54 -5.00 -25.90
CA GLU A 374 -18.81 -3.59 -26.21
C GLU A 374 -20.22 -3.17 -25.74
N GLU A 375 -21.22 -4.01 -25.95
CA GLU A 375 -22.61 -3.75 -25.54
C GLU A 375 -22.73 -3.55 -24.03
N LEU A 376 -22.13 -4.45 -23.24
CA LEU A 376 -22.16 -4.36 -21.78
C LEU A 376 -21.41 -3.13 -21.28
N LEU A 377 -20.24 -2.82 -21.86
CA LEU A 377 -19.48 -1.63 -21.49
C LEU A 377 -20.30 -0.34 -21.75
N GLN A 378 -20.98 -0.28 -22.89
CA GLN A 378 -21.81 0.86 -23.26
C GLN A 378 -23.02 1.02 -22.36
N ASP A 379 -23.65 -0.09 -21.95
CA ASP A 379 -24.74 -0.09 -20.98
C ASP A 379 -24.27 0.42 -19.60
N LEU A 380 -23.16 -0.14 -19.09
CA LEU A 380 -22.57 0.30 -17.82
C LEU A 380 -22.12 1.78 -17.84
N ALA A 381 -21.70 2.29 -18.99
CA ALA A 381 -21.32 3.69 -19.16
C ALA A 381 -22.52 4.66 -19.02
N GLN A 382 -23.76 4.20 -19.22
CA GLN A 382 -24.96 5.05 -19.08
C GLN A 382 -25.16 5.51 -17.63
N TYR A 383 -24.72 4.70 -16.65
CA TYR A 383 -24.79 5.04 -15.23
C TYR A 383 -23.96 6.28 -14.82
N LYS A 384 -23.19 6.89 -15.72
CA LYS A 384 -22.48 8.18 -15.50
C LYS A 384 -23.38 9.37 -15.16
N MET A 385 -24.70 9.25 -15.39
CA MET A 385 -25.72 10.24 -15.02
C MET A 385 -26.70 9.74 -13.96
N HIS A 386 -26.41 8.60 -13.31
CA HIS A 386 -27.27 8.04 -12.28
C HIS A 386 -27.44 8.98 -11.08
N LYS A 387 -28.59 8.91 -10.39
CA LYS A 387 -28.93 9.79 -9.26
C LYS A 387 -27.94 9.65 -8.10
N ASP A 388 -27.48 8.42 -7.84
CA ASP A 388 -26.51 8.15 -6.78
C ASP A 388 -25.08 8.47 -7.21
N LYS A 389 -24.42 9.30 -6.40
CA LYS A 389 -23.04 9.73 -6.63
C LYS A 389 -22.06 8.55 -6.66
N ASN A 390 -22.28 7.51 -5.86
CA ASN A 390 -21.40 6.34 -5.80
C ASN A 390 -21.38 5.61 -7.14
N VAL A 391 -22.55 5.18 -7.61
CA VAL A 391 -22.75 4.55 -8.93
C VAL A 391 -22.22 5.45 -10.06
N MET A 392 -22.53 6.75 -10.02
CA MET A 392 -22.04 7.73 -10.98
C MET A 392 -20.50 7.79 -11.06
N MET A 393 -19.83 7.73 -9.91
CA MET A 393 -18.37 7.79 -9.85
C MET A 393 -17.73 6.47 -10.30
N SER A 394 -18.30 5.33 -9.91
CA SER A 394 -17.86 4.01 -10.38
C SER A 394 -17.95 3.86 -11.90
N ALA A 395 -19.08 4.26 -12.49
CA ALA A 395 -19.26 4.25 -13.94
C ALA A 395 -18.25 5.16 -14.66
N ARG A 396 -17.93 6.33 -14.07
CA ARG A 396 -16.87 7.21 -14.59
C ARG A 396 -15.48 6.59 -14.46
N GLY A 397 -15.22 5.84 -13.39
CA GLY A 397 -13.98 5.08 -13.22
C GLY A 397 -13.80 4.03 -14.31
N LEU A 398 -14.86 3.30 -14.66
CA LEU A 398 -14.85 2.33 -15.77
C LEU A 398 -14.60 3.02 -17.12
N ILE A 399 -15.28 4.13 -17.41
CA ILE A 399 -15.02 4.92 -18.62
C ILE A 399 -13.55 5.38 -18.67
N GLN A 400 -13.00 5.83 -17.54
CA GLN A 400 -11.63 6.31 -17.48
C GLN A 400 -10.61 5.18 -17.74
N LEU A 401 -10.88 3.97 -17.28
CA LEU A 401 -10.08 2.78 -17.59
C LEU A 401 -10.07 2.50 -19.09
N PHE A 402 -11.24 2.44 -19.74
CA PHE A 402 -11.32 2.15 -21.17
C PHE A 402 -10.80 3.30 -22.06
N ARG A 403 -10.76 4.54 -21.57
CA ARG A 403 -10.01 5.63 -22.26
C ARG A 403 -8.50 5.39 -22.34
N SER A 404 -7.95 4.60 -21.43
CA SER A 404 -6.53 4.23 -21.43
C SER A 404 -6.24 2.89 -22.10
N LEU A 405 -7.22 1.98 -22.16
CA LEU A 405 -7.05 0.64 -22.75
C LEU A 405 -7.48 0.59 -24.22
N ASP A 406 -8.73 0.94 -24.51
CA ASP A 406 -9.24 1.08 -25.87
C ASP A 406 -10.44 2.05 -25.90
N PRO A 407 -10.22 3.31 -26.34
CA PRO A 407 -11.30 4.27 -26.47
C PRO A 407 -12.33 3.93 -27.54
N LYS A 408 -12.07 3.00 -28.47
CA LYS A 408 -12.99 2.70 -29.57
C LYS A 408 -14.26 2.01 -29.09
N MET A 409 -14.14 1.11 -28.11
CA MET A 409 -15.29 0.43 -27.47
C MET A 409 -16.27 1.40 -26.79
N LEU A 410 -15.79 2.60 -26.41
CA LEU A 410 -16.64 3.64 -25.85
C LEU A 410 -17.36 4.44 -26.93
N HIS A 411 -18.57 4.89 -26.62
CA HIS A 411 -19.30 5.87 -27.43
C HIS A 411 -18.47 7.13 -27.66
N LYS A 412 -18.62 7.75 -28.84
CA LYS A 412 -17.90 8.98 -29.22
C LYS A 412 -17.97 10.10 -28.17
N ARG A 413 -19.09 10.19 -27.44
CA ARG A 413 -19.30 11.18 -26.35
C ARG A 413 -18.39 10.96 -25.14
N ASP A 414 -17.97 9.72 -24.92
CA ASP A 414 -17.25 9.29 -23.73
C ASP A 414 -15.75 9.10 -23.93
N ARG A 415 -15.25 9.18 -25.17
CA ARG A 415 -13.81 9.03 -25.51
C ARG A 415 -12.92 10.14 -24.92
N GLY A 416 -13.49 11.28 -24.54
CA GLY A 416 -12.73 12.42 -24.04
C GLY A 416 -11.95 13.13 -25.15
N ARG A 417 -10.95 13.94 -24.76
CA ARG A 417 -10.07 14.61 -25.74
C ARG A 417 -9.02 13.60 -26.21
N PRO A 418 -8.84 13.40 -27.53
CA PRO A 418 -7.79 12.52 -28.06
C PRO A 418 -6.43 12.97 -27.51
N THR A 419 -5.74 12.03 -26.88
CA THR A 419 -4.35 12.16 -26.43
C THR A 419 -3.54 11.16 -27.25
N GLU A 420 -2.28 11.44 -27.59
CA GLU A 420 -1.43 10.51 -28.36
C GLU A 420 -1.40 9.10 -27.75
N LEU A 421 -1.32 9.04 -26.41
CA LEU A 421 -1.42 7.78 -25.64
C LEU A 421 -2.76 7.06 -25.81
N SER A 422 -3.86 7.80 -25.93
CA SER A 422 -5.20 7.23 -26.13
C SER A 422 -5.42 6.78 -27.57
N THR A 423 -4.73 7.36 -28.55
CA THR A 423 -4.81 6.92 -29.95
C THR A 423 -3.94 5.69 -30.22
N GLU A 424 -2.85 5.52 -29.47
CA GLU A 424 -1.97 4.36 -29.54
C GLU A 424 -2.45 3.19 -28.66
N ALA A 425 -3.38 3.44 -27.72
CA ALA A 425 -3.95 2.42 -26.86
C ALA A 425 -4.79 1.42 -27.68
N LYS A 426 -4.32 0.17 -27.72
CA LYS A 426 -5.03 -0.98 -28.26
C LYS A 426 -4.95 -2.10 -27.22
N ILE A 427 -6.06 -2.80 -27.00
CA ILE A 427 -6.07 -4.03 -26.21
C ILE A 427 -5.28 -5.10 -26.98
N GLN A 428 -4.38 -5.79 -26.29
CA GLN A 428 -3.65 -6.94 -26.83
C GLN A 428 -4.62 -8.10 -27.04
N ASP A 429 -4.51 -8.78 -28.18
CA ASP A 429 -5.29 -9.98 -28.44
C ASP A 429 -4.85 -11.12 -27.49
N TYR A 430 -5.72 -12.11 -27.30
CA TYR A 430 -5.44 -13.20 -26.37
C TYR A 430 -4.16 -13.97 -26.80
N GLY A 431 -3.16 -14.02 -25.91
CA GLY A 431 -1.87 -14.64 -26.20
C GLY A 431 -0.88 -13.73 -26.96
N GLU A 432 -1.24 -12.48 -27.28
CA GLU A 432 -0.32 -11.52 -27.88
C GLU A 432 0.66 -10.99 -26.83
N MET A 433 1.96 -11.24 -27.02
CA MET A 433 2.99 -10.69 -26.13
C MET A 433 3.32 -9.24 -26.49
N GLY A 434 3.22 -8.34 -25.52
CA GLY A 434 3.58 -6.93 -25.63
C GLY A 434 5.08 -6.63 -25.74
N ALA A 435 5.85 -7.47 -26.41
CA ALA A 435 7.28 -7.24 -26.63
C ALA A 435 7.47 -6.09 -27.64
N LYS A 436 7.87 -4.93 -27.13
CA LYS A 436 8.22 -3.79 -28.00
C LYS A 436 9.59 -4.04 -28.63
N THR A 437 9.65 -4.02 -29.95
CA THR A 437 10.91 -4.13 -30.73
C THR A 437 11.80 -2.89 -30.61
N TYR A 438 11.30 -1.81 -30.02
CA TYR A 438 12.00 -0.53 -29.87
C TYR A 438 11.86 0.02 -28.45
N VAL A 439 12.83 0.83 -28.03
CA VAL A 439 12.76 1.56 -26.75
C VAL A 439 11.75 2.71 -26.90
N PRO A 440 10.64 2.74 -26.14
CA PRO A 440 9.69 3.84 -26.21
C PRO A 440 10.36 5.17 -25.92
N GLY A 441 10.11 6.21 -26.71
CA GLY A 441 10.75 7.52 -26.53
C GLY A 441 12.12 7.66 -27.21
N ALA A 442 12.66 6.59 -27.81
CA ALA A 442 13.90 6.66 -28.58
C ALA A 442 13.76 7.47 -29.87
N GLU A 443 12.54 7.81 -30.30
CA GLU A 443 12.30 8.70 -31.45
C GLU A 443 12.86 10.12 -31.25
N VAL A 444 13.12 10.51 -30.00
CA VAL A 444 13.65 11.82 -29.60
C VAL A 444 15.16 11.92 -29.79
N LEU A 445 15.85 10.79 -29.93
CA LEU A 445 17.29 10.76 -30.17
C LEU A 445 17.58 10.90 -31.66
N GLU A 446 18.68 11.58 -31.96
CA GLU A 446 19.16 11.72 -33.32
C GLU A 446 19.75 10.40 -33.81
N VAL A 447 19.46 10.06 -35.07
CA VAL A 447 20.23 9.05 -35.79
C VAL A 447 21.49 9.81 -36.20
N GLU A 448 22.64 9.44 -35.65
CA GLU A 448 23.91 9.88 -36.22
C GLU A 448 23.99 9.24 -37.61
N GLU A 449 23.56 9.97 -38.64
CA GLU A 449 24.04 9.72 -39.99
C GLU A 449 25.55 9.88 -39.88
N LYS A 450 26.30 8.82 -40.19
CA LYS A 450 27.75 8.95 -40.37
C LYS A 450 27.94 10.01 -41.44
N GLU A 451 28.30 11.22 -41.03
CA GLU A 451 28.83 12.23 -41.93
C GLU A 451 30.09 11.62 -42.56
N GLU A 452 29.96 11.19 -43.81
CA GLU A 452 31.11 11.11 -44.69
C GLU A 452 31.66 12.53 -44.79
N GLY A 453 32.91 12.69 -44.36
CA GLY A 453 33.52 14.00 -44.21
C GLY A 453 33.55 14.77 -45.53
N GLU A 454 32.93 15.94 -45.52
CA GLU A 454 33.31 17.05 -46.40
C GLU A 454 33.64 18.25 -45.51
N GLU A 455 34.94 18.53 -45.39
CA GLU A 455 35.42 19.84 -44.98
C GLU A 455 34.96 20.87 -46.01
N GLY A 456 34.12 21.81 -45.57
CA GLY A 456 33.63 22.92 -46.39
C GLY A 456 33.48 24.16 -45.53
N ASP A 457 34.59 24.90 -45.41
CA ASP A 457 34.67 26.23 -44.81
C ASP A 457 33.78 27.23 -45.58
N GLY A 458 33.06 28.11 -44.88
CA GLY A 458 32.09 29.02 -45.52
C GLY A 458 31.40 29.99 -44.56
N ASP A 459 32.12 31.07 -44.22
CA ASP A 459 31.63 32.27 -43.56
C ASP A 459 30.33 32.87 -44.15
N GLY A 460 29.50 33.46 -43.27
CA GLY A 460 28.78 34.70 -43.58
C GLY A 460 27.25 34.63 -43.67
N TRP A 461 26.55 35.05 -42.60
CA TRP A 461 25.80 36.33 -42.59
C TRP A 461 25.12 36.59 -41.24
N GLU A 462 25.62 37.58 -40.50
CA GLU A 462 24.78 38.40 -39.63
C GLU A 462 23.86 39.24 -40.53
N SER A 463 22.55 39.18 -40.28
CA SER A 463 21.63 40.22 -40.71
C SER A 463 20.74 40.60 -39.54
N ALA A 464 21.20 41.60 -38.81
CA ALA A 464 20.34 42.43 -38.00
C ALA A 464 19.48 43.31 -38.92
N SER A 465 18.19 43.39 -38.58
CA SER A 465 17.25 44.51 -38.73
C SER A 465 15.99 44.20 -39.54
N SER A 466 14.84 44.30 -38.87
CA SER A 466 13.94 45.44 -39.07
C SER A 466 12.77 45.38 -38.08
N ILE A 467 12.82 46.28 -37.11
CA ILE A 467 11.69 46.66 -36.26
C ILE A 467 10.62 47.33 -37.13
N SER A 468 9.44 46.73 -37.18
CA SER A 468 8.22 47.36 -37.71
C SER A 468 7.14 47.24 -36.64
N GLY A 469 6.81 48.37 -36.02
CA GLY A 469 5.78 48.46 -34.99
C GLY A 469 4.39 48.16 -35.55
N GLY A 470 3.71 47.24 -34.86
CA GLY A 470 2.26 47.07 -34.86
C GLY A 470 1.85 46.89 -33.40
N ASP A 471 1.27 47.95 -32.84
CA ASP A 471 0.68 48.00 -31.51
C ASP A 471 -0.70 47.34 -31.62
N ASP A 472 -0.88 46.16 -31.05
CA ASP A 472 -2.20 45.59 -30.74
C ASP A 472 -2.08 44.62 -29.55
N ASP A 473 -2.80 44.98 -28.49
CA ASP A 473 -2.94 44.33 -27.20
C ASP A 473 -3.32 42.83 -27.30
N ASP A 474 -2.47 41.94 -26.79
CA ASP A 474 -2.81 40.82 -25.87
C ASP A 474 -1.55 39.97 -25.62
N GLU A 475 -0.65 40.48 -24.78
CA GLU A 475 0.60 39.81 -24.40
C GLU A 475 0.32 38.63 -23.44
N ASP A 476 -0.07 37.51 -24.06
CA ASP A 476 -0.02 36.17 -23.50
C ASP A 476 1.44 35.84 -23.19
N GLY A 477 1.90 36.20 -21.99
CA GLY A 477 3.21 35.82 -21.48
C GLY A 477 3.42 34.31 -21.55
N GLU A 478 4.01 33.89 -22.65
CA GLU A 478 4.54 32.57 -22.91
C GLU A 478 5.50 32.21 -21.78
N TRP A 479 5.47 30.93 -21.37
CA TRP A 479 6.43 30.46 -20.38
C TRP A 479 7.81 30.53 -21.01
N ILE A 480 8.56 31.59 -20.69
CA ILE A 480 9.97 31.69 -21.05
C ILE A 480 10.68 30.48 -20.45
N ASN A 481 11.05 29.56 -21.32
CA ASN A 481 11.89 28.42 -21.00
C ASN A 481 13.30 28.99 -20.78
N VAL A 482 13.80 28.98 -19.55
CA VAL A 482 15.19 29.35 -19.32
C VAL A 482 16.02 28.15 -19.74
N HIS A 483 16.51 28.20 -20.98
CA HIS A 483 17.29 27.15 -21.63
C HIS A 483 18.61 26.92 -20.88
N HIS A 484 18.94 25.66 -20.63
CA HIS A 484 20.35 25.25 -20.54
C HIS A 484 20.83 24.97 -21.97
N SER A 485 22.05 25.38 -22.32
CA SER A 485 22.66 25.24 -23.67
C SER A 485 22.65 23.83 -24.28
N SER A 486 22.24 22.79 -23.54
CA SER A 486 22.08 21.40 -24.02
C SER A 486 20.62 21.01 -24.34
N ASP A 487 19.64 21.91 -24.15
CA ASP A 487 18.20 21.64 -24.33
C ASP A 487 17.65 22.17 -25.68
N GLU A 488 18.39 22.99 -26.44
CA GLU A 488 17.91 23.59 -27.71
C GLU A 488 17.63 22.52 -28.79
N ASP A 489 18.54 21.57 -28.99
CA ASP A 489 18.36 20.48 -29.98
C ASP A 489 17.14 19.60 -29.70
N THR A 490 16.77 19.43 -28.42
CA THR A 490 15.65 18.58 -28.02
C THR A 490 14.29 19.21 -28.29
N ALA A 491 14.21 20.55 -28.31
CA ALA A 491 12.97 21.28 -28.55
C ALA A 491 12.61 21.29 -30.04
N GLU A 492 13.60 21.47 -30.91
CA GLU A 492 13.42 21.40 -32.37
C GLU A 492 13.04 19.98 -32.83
N MET A 493 13.69 18.95 -32.28
CA MET A 493 13.32 17.54 -32.51
C MET A 493 11.89 17.25 -32.04
N ALA A 494 11.47 17.79 -30.89
CA ALA A 494 10.11 17.60 -30.38
C ALA A 494 9.04 18.29 -31.24
N GLU A 495 9.36 19.39 -31.91
CA GLU A 495 8.49 20.01 -32.92
C GLU A 495 8.44 19.20 -34.22
N LYS A 496 9.60 18.79 -34.77
CA LYS A 496 9.67 17.93 -35.96
C LYS A 496 8.93 16.61 -35.74
N LEU A 497 9.02 16.03 -34.54
CA LEU A 497 8.28 14.81 -34.20
C LEU A 497 6.77 15.05 -34.17
N LYS A 498 6.26 16.19 -33.69
CA LYS A 498 4.81 16.48 -33.68
C LYS A 498 4.21 16.51 -35.09
N THR A 499 5.00 16.86 -36.10
CA THR A 499 4.58 16.91 -37.51
C THR A 499 4.67 15.57 -38.24
N MET A 500 5.39 14.57 -37.71
CA MET A 500 5.53 13.24 -38.30
C MET A 500 4.37 12.31 -37.93
N ASP A 501 4.05 11.38 -38.84
CA ASP A 501 3.00 10.36 -38.65
C ASP A 501 3.41 9.34 -37.55
N PRO A 502 2.49 8.83 -36.71
CA PRO A 502 2.80 7.88 -35.64
C PRO A 502 3.52 6.60 -36.11
N GLU A 503 3.35 6.17 -37.36
CA GLU A 503 4.07 5.00 -37.89
C GLU A 503 5.54 5.31 -38.18
N GLU A 504 5.83 6.50 -38.70
CA GLU A 504 7.19 6.99 -38.96
C GLU A 504 7.98 7.18 -37.65
N ARG A 505 7.32 7.66 -36.60
CA ARG A 505 7.95 7.79 -35.26
C ARG A 505 8.38 6.43 -34.71
N LYS A 506 7.56 5.40 -34.89
CA LYS A 506 7.88 4.02 -34.46
C LYS A 506 9.03 3.44 -35.28
N ALA A 507 9.04 3.67 -36.59
CA ALA A 507 10.14 3.25 -37.46
C ALA A 507 11.46 3.91 -37.06
N LYS A 508 11.45 5.22 -36.78
CA LYS A 508 12.63 5.96 -36.28
C LYS A 508 13.10 5.43 -34.93
N ALA A 509 12.20 5.19 -33.98
CA ALA A 509 12.55 4.61 -32.68
C ALA A 509 13.17 3.21 -32.82
N ALA A 510 12.66 2.38 -33.75
CA ALA A 510 13.20 1.05 -34.04
C ALA A 510 14.58 1.11 -34.70
N ALA A 511 14.78 2.04 -35.65
CA ALA A 511 16.07 2.28 -36.28
C ALA A 511 17.11 2.74 -35.26
N VAL A 512 16.80 3.71 -34.40
CA VAL A 512 17.70 4.17 -33.32
C VAL A 512 18.03 3.04 -32.35
N SER A 513 17.02 2.26 -31.93
CA SER A 513 17.20 1.17 -30.97
C SER A 513 18.02 -0.01 -31.53
N SER A 514 18.05 -0.19 -32.86
CA SER A 514 18.78 -1.27 -33.52
C SER A 514 20.18 -0.84 -34.01
N SER A 515 20.38 0.44 -34.32
CA SER A 515 21.63 0.96 -34.86
C SER A 515 22.61 1.48 -33.80
N ARG A 516 22.12 1.99 -32.65
CA ARG A 516 22.94 2.67 -31.64
C ARG A 516 22.89 2.00 -30.27
N LEU A 517 24.07 1.93 -29.62
CA LEU A 517 24.17 1.62 -28.19
C LEU A 517 23.83 2.87 -27.37
N LEU A 518 22.72 2.79 -26.62
CA LEU A 518 22.20 3.89 -25.81
C LEU A 518 23.04 4.10 -24.53
N THR A 519 23.49 5.34 -24.32
CA THR A 519 24.23 5.73 -23.11
C THR A 519 23.29 6.13 -21.96
N GLN A 520 23.83 6.25 -20.73
CA GLN A 520 23.04 6.67 -19.57
C GLN A 520 22.44 8.08 -19.74
N ASP A 521 23.07 8.95 -20.52
CA ASP A 521 22.56 10.30 -20.80
C ASP A 521 21.45 10.27 -21.85
N ASP A 522 21.52 9.38 -22.83
CA ASP A 522 20.43 9.12 -23.79
C ASP A 522 19.16 8.65 -23.05
N PHE A 523 19.29 7.76 -22.07
CA PHE A 523 18.17 7.35 -21.21
C PHE A 523 17.61 8.49 -20.35
N LYS A 524 18.43 9.47 -19.95
CA LYS A 524 17.94 10.67 -19.25
C LYS A 524 17.14 11.56 -20.20
N LYS A 525 17.62 11.79 -21.43
CA LYS A 525 16.92 12.56 -22.47
C LYS A 525 15.57 11.94 -22.82
N ILE A 526 15.53 10.62 -23.05
CA ILE A 526 14.29 9.86 -23.28
C ILE A 526 13.29 10.07 -22.13
N ARG A 527 13.75 9.93 -20.87
CA ARG A 527 12.89 10.13 -19.70
C ARG A 527 12.36 11.55 -19.57
N LEU A 528 13.19 12.56 -19.84
CA LEU A 528 12.77 13.97 -19.79
C LEU A 528 11.69 14.26 -20.83
N ALA A 529 11.88 13.77 -22.06
CA ALA A 529 10.89 13.93 -23.13
C ALA A 529 9.57 13.20 -22.83
N GLN A 530 9.63 11.98 -22.30
CA GLN A 530 8.44 11.26 -21.84
C GLN A 530 7.72 12.00 -20.70
N MET A 531 8.46 12.51 -19.72
CA MET A 531 7.88 13.31 -18.63
C MET A 531 7.23 14.60 -19.15
N ALA A 532 7.86 15.29 -20.11
CA ALA A 532 7.30 16.48 -20.75
C ALA A 532 6.02 16.16 -21.54
N LYS A 533 6.01 15.06 -22.30
CA LYS A 533 4.81 14.56 -23.01
C LYS A 533 3.65 14.28 -22.04
N GLU A 534 3.90 13.60 -20.92
CA GLU A 534 2.89 13.30 -19.89
C GLU A 534 2.32 14.57 -19.22
N VAL A 535 3.18 15.57 -18.95
CA VAL A 535 2.76 16.85 -18.36
C VAL A 535 1.87 17.65 -19.32
N ASN A 536 2.18 17.63 -20.62
CA ASN A 536 1.45 18.34 -21.66
C ASN A 536 0.14 17.65 -22.09
N ALA A 537 0.11 16.31 -22.07
CA ALA A 537 -1.07 15.49 -22.36
C ALA A 537 -2.21 15.65 -21.31
N ALA A 538 -1.90 16.12 -20.10
CA ALA A 538 -2.89 16.26 -19.05
C ALA A 538 -3.89 17.40 -19.34
N PRO A 539 -5.22 17.17 -19.29
CA PRO A 539 -6.22 18.11 -19.82
C PRO A 539 -6.11 19.53 -19.25
N GLY A 540 -6.14 20.51 -20.15
CA GLY A 540 -6.19 21.93 -19.88
C GLY A 540 -7.59 22.42 -19.53
N LYS A 541 -7.71 23.15 -18.40
CA LYS A 541 -8.71 24.16 -17.99
C LYS A 541 -10.24 23.98 -18.17
N GLY A 542 -10.76 22.99 -18.88
CA GLY A 542 -12.20 22.98 -19.23
C GLY A 542 -13.20 22.62 -18.12
N GLN A 543 -12.82 21.83 -17.11
CA GLN A 543 -13.77 21.39 -16.08
C GLN A 543 -13.64 22.21 -14.80
N LYS A 544 -14.63 23.08 -14.54
CA LYS A 544 -14.88 23.71 -13.22
C LYS A 544 -15.18 22.70 -12.10
N ARG A 545 -15.26 21.41 -12.39
CA ARG A 545 -15.36 20.37 -11.37
C ARG A 545 -13.95 19.98 -10.95
N LYS A 546 -13.69 20.02 -9.65
CA LYS A 546 -12.54 19.36 -9.03
C LYS A 546 -12.51 17.95 -9.63
N MET A 547 -11.51 17.64 -10.47
CA MET A 547 -11.20 16.27 -10.82
C MET A 547 -11.08 15.58 -9.46
N VAL A 548 -12.01 14.68 -9.15
CA VAL A 548 -11.89 13.87 -7.95
C VAL A 548 -10.57 13.18 -8.16
N GLU A 549 -9.61 13.52 -7.30
CA GLU A 549 -8.32 12.87 -7.28
C GLU A 549 -8.65 11.41 -7.00
N ASP A 550 -8.73 10.60 -8.05
CA ASP A 550 -8.43 9.21 -7.90
C ASP A 550 -6.96 9.20 -7.53
N ASP A 551 -6.74 8.91 -6.26
CA ASP A 551 -5.47 8.42 -5.76
C ASP A 551 -5.22 7.10 -6.49
N ASP A 552 -4.76 7.21 -7.74
CA ASP A 552 -4.08 6.12 -8.43
C ASP A 552 -2.75 5.92 -7.72
N GLY A 553 -2.82 5.44 -6.47
CA GLY A 553 -1.71 4.73 -5.86
C GLY A 553 -1.29 3.62 -6.83
N GLU A 554 0.00 3.28 -6.84
CA GLU A 554 0.45 2.09 -7.58
C GLU A 554 -0.47 0.94 -7.25
N ARG A 555 -1.05 0.32 -8.28
CA ARG A 555 -1.79 -0.93 -8.15
C ARG A 555 -0.81 -1.91 -7.53
N GLY A 556 -0.94 -2.16 -6.23
CA GLY A 556 -0.18 -3.22 -5.59
C GLY A 556 -0.44 -4.53 -6.31
N GLU A 557 0.52 -5.46 -6.23
CA GLU A 557 0.39 -6.83 -6.76
C GLU A 557 -0.91 -7.52 -6.30
N ILE A 558 -1.43 -7.12 -5.13
CA ILE A 558 -2.65 -7.64 -4.51
C ILE A 558 -3.74 -6.56 -4.48
N LEU A 559 -4.96 -6.92 -4.90
CA LEU A 559 -6.14 -6.06 -4.73
C LEU A 559 -6.55 -5.95 -3.27
N THR A 560 -7.04 -4.78 -2.87
CA THR A 560 -7.59 -4.57 -1.53
C THR A 560 -9.11 -4.48 -1.56
N LEU A 561 -9.76 -4.82 -0.45
CA LEU A 561 -11.23 -4.68 -0.33
C LEU A 561 -11.71 -3.24 -0.57
N ARG A 562 -10.85 -2.25 -0.30
CA ARG A 562 -11.15 -0.83 -0.51
C ARG A 562 -11.35 -0.48 -1.98
N ASP A 563 -10.72 -1.21 -2.89
CA ASP A 563 -10.83 -0.97 -4.33
C ASP A 563 -12.23 -1.35 -4.86
N ILE A 564 -12.85 -2.35 -4.24
CA ILE A 564 -14.20 -2.82 -4.57
C ILE A 564 -15.28 -2.04 -3.82
N GLU A 565 -15.11 -1.85 -2.51
CA GLU A 565 -16.06 -1.15 -1.64
C GLU A 565 -16.02 0.37 -1.78
N LYS A 566 -15.25 0.92 -2.72
CA LYS A 566 -14.97 2.37 -2.84
C LYS A 566 -16.22 3.25 -2.87
N LEU A 567 -16.74 3.63 -1.70
CA LEU A 567 -17.87 4.54 -1.53
C LEU A 567 -17.39 5.99 -1.58
N HIS A 568 -17.66 6.68 -2.70
CA HIS A 568 -17.28 8.08 -2.89
C HIS A 568 -18.10 9.07 -2.04
N LYS A 569 -19.28 8.65 -1.55
CA LYS A 569 -20.13 9.39 -0.63
C LYS A 569 -20.01 8.71 0.73
N LYS A 570 -19.53 9.45 1.73
CA LYS A 570 -19.53 8.97 3.12
C LYS A 570 -20.97 8.62 3.54
N PRO A 571 -21.20 7.42 4.09
CA PRO A 571 -22.46 7.07 4.73
C PRO A 571 -22.85 8.11 5.77
N LYS A 572 -24.16 8.23 6.06
CA LYS A 572 -24.60 9.07 7.18
C LYS A 572 -24.18 8.37 8.48
N GLU A 573 -23.31 9.02 9.26
CA GLU A 573 -22.90 8.52 10.57
C GLU A 573 -24.09 8.48 11.55
N ASP A 574 -24.17 7.39 12.32
CA ASP A 574 -25.07 7.26 13.44
C ASP A 574 -24.85 8.35 14.49
N LYS A 575 -25.86 8.59 15.32
CA LYS A 575 -25.78 9.62 16.37
C LYS A 575 -24.61 9.38 17.33
N GLU A 576 -24.31 8.12 17.63
CA GLU A 576 -23.24 7.70 18.52
C GLU A 576 -21.85 7.97 17.93
N SER A 577 -21.59 7.56 16.69
CA SER A 577 -20.31 7.83 16.00
C SER A 577 -20.08 9.33 15.76
N ARG A 578 -21.15 10.10 15.52
CA ARG A 578 -21.09 11.57 15.49
C ARG A 578 -20.70 12.16 16.84
N LEU A 579 -21.24 11.64 17.95
CA LEU A 579 -20.89 12.09 19.30
C LEU A 579 -19.45 11.72 19.65
N ALA A 580 -19.00 10.52 19.31
CA ALA A 580 -17.64 10.05 19.52
C ALA A 580 -16.62 10.90 18.72
N THR A 581 -16.87 11.16 17.43
CA THR A 581 -16.04 12.04 16.60
C THR A 581 -16.02 13.47 17.14
N ALA A 582 -17.16 13.97 17.64
CA ALA A 582 -17.23 15.28 18.27
C ALA A 582 -16.50 15.34 19.63
N GLN A 583 -16.43 14.24 20.38
CA GLN A 583 -15.68 14.13 21.62
C GLN A 583 -14.17 14.01 21.36
N ALA A 584 -13.77 13.20 20.38
CA ALA A 584 -12.38 13.10 19.92
C ALA A 584 -11.87 14.45 19.37
N GLY A 585 -12.68 15.16 18.57
CA GLY A 585 -12.33 16.51 18.13
C GLY A 585 -12.33 17.59 19.23
N ARG A 586 -12.78 17.25 20.45
CA ARG A 586 -12.77 18.15 21.62
C ARG A 586 -11.58 17.93 22.55
N SER A 587 -10.91 16.78 22.54
CA SER A 587 -9.75 16.51 23.41
C SER A 587 -8.61 17.49 23.13
N ASP A 588 -8.31 17.72 21.86
CA ASP A 588 -7.14 18.50 21.43
C ASP A 588 -7.38 20.02 21.52
N ARG A 589 -8.63 20.43 21.76
CA ARG A 589 -8.99 21.86 21.82
C ARG A 589 -8.66 22.52 23.17
N LYS A 590 -8.29 21.73 24.18
CA LYS A 590 -7.95 22.26 25.52
C LYS A 590 -6.61 23.00 25.53
N GLU A 591 -5.65 22.63 24.67
CA GLU A 591 -4.32 23.26 24.64
C GLU A 591 -4.25 24.52 23.76
N PHE A 592 -5.02 24.59 22.67
CA PHE A 592 -4.91 25.70 21.70
C PHE A 592 -5.87 26.88 21.96
N VAL A 593 -6.77 26.79 22.94
CA VAL A 593 -7.56 27.95 23.38
C VAL A 593 -6.73 28.69 24.42
N LYS A 594 -6.08 29.78 24.00
CA LYS A 594 -5.48 30.82 24.87
C LYS A 594 -6.33 30.92 26.13
N LYS A 595 -5.79 30.51 27.31
CA LYS A 595 -6.50 30.54 28.60
C LYS A 595 -7.23 31.86 28.69
N ARG A 596 -8.55 31.85 28.43
CA ARG A 596 -9.37 33.05 28.63
C ARG A 596 -9.17 33.35 30.10
N LYS A 597 -8.76 34.57 30.44
CA LYS A 597 -8.80 35.04 31.83
C LYS A 597 -10.21 34.71 32.32
N GLU A 598 -10.34 33.66 33.12
CA GLU A 598 -11.57 33.38 33.82
C GLU A 598 -11.89 34.65 34.59
N LYS A 599 -13.14 35.12 34.48
CA LYS A 599 -13.55 36.32 35.18
C LYS A 599 -13.28 36.07 36.66
N LEU A 600 -12.52 36.95 37.32
CA LEU A 600 -12.17 36.80 38.75
C LEU A 600 -13.40 36.57 39.64
N ASN A 601 -14.59 37.01 39.22
CA ASN A 601 -15.85 36.80 39.94
C ASN A 601 -16.86 35.98 39.11
N PRO A 602 -17.35 34.84 39.63
CA PRO A 602 -18.40 34.03 38.99
C PRO A 602 -19.73 34.75 38.75
N PHE A 603 -20.05 35.80 39.52
CA PHE A 603 -21.32 36.54 39.44
C PHE A 603 -21.27 37.83 38.60
N ALA A 604 -20.16 38.10 37.90
CA ALA A 604 -20.04 39.32 37.11
C ALA A 604 -20.91 39.29 35.83
N SER A 605 -21.73 40.34 35.65
CA SER A 605 -22.61 40.48 34.49
C SER A 605 -21.83 40.43 33.16
N THR A 606 -22.47 39.93 32.11
CA THR A 606 -21.86 39.86 30.77
C THR A 606 -21.86 41.23 30.11
N SER A 607 -20.74 41.61 29.47
CA SER A 607 -20.68 42.84 28.69
C SER A 607 -21.70 42.79 27.55
N ASN A 608 -22.25 43.93 27.16
CA ASN A 608 -23.10 44.03 25.97
C ASN A 608 -22.42 43.50 24.69
N LYS A 609 -21.07 43.48 24.66
CA LYS A 609 -20.28 42.89 23.57
C LYS A 609 -20.35 41.35 23.58
N ASP A 610 -20.35 40.73 24.76
CA ASP A 610 -20.50 39.28 24.91
C ASP A 610 -21.94 38.84 24.67
N LYS A 611 -22.91 39.59 25.22
CA LYS A 611 -24.34 39.38 24.96
C LYS A 611 -24.64 39.42 23.46
N LYS A 612 -24.00 40.32 22.68
CA LYS A 612 -24.14 40.37 21.21
C LYS A 612 -23.56 39.16 20.47
N ARG A 613 -22.53 38.48 21.02
CA ARG A 613 -21.92 37.30 20.39
C ARG A 613 -22.74 36.02 20.58
N ASN A 614 -23.43 35.91 21.72
CA ASN A 614 -24.31 34.78 22.02
C ASN A 614 -25.77 35.01 21.58
N LYS A 615 -26.05 36.08 20.82
CA LYS A 615 -27.40 36.27 20.24
C LYS A 615 -27.63 35.25 19.14
N ASP A 616 -28.83 34.67 19.18
CA ASP A 616 -29.26 33.64 18.26
C ASP A 616 -29.23 34.13 16.80
N PHE A 617 -28.84 33.26 15.86
CA PHE A 617 -28.51 33.67 14.49
C PHE A 617 -29.69 34.31 13.75
N ARG A 618 -30.92 33.81 13.99
CA ARG A 618 -32.15 34.40 13.43
C ARG A 618 -32.35 35.85 13.86
N MET A 619 -31.99 36.22 15.09
CA MET A 619 -32.06 37.60 15.57
C MET A 619 -30.91 38.46 15.04
N MET A 620 -29.72 37.88 14.84
CA MET A 620 -28.57 38.63 14.31
C MET A 620 -28.73 38.94 12.81
N ARG A 621 -29.35 38.04 12.01
CA ARG A 621 -29.48 38.19 10.55
C ARG A 621 -30.21 39.46 10.12
N HIS A 622 -31.18 39.93 10.90
CA HIS A 622 -31.92 41.16 10.62
C HIS A 622 -31.20 42.43 11.13
N SER A 623 -30.14 42.28 11.92
CA SER A 623 -29.38 43.43 12.43
C SER A 623 -28.73 44.20 11.27
N ARG A 624 -29.00 45.50 11.21
CA ARG A 624 -28.45 46.43 10.21
C ARG A 624 -26.93 46.33 10.12
N ASN A 625 -26.24 46.20 11.26
CA ASN A 625 -24.77 46.08 11.35
C ASN A 625 -24.20 44.81 10.72
N VAL A 626 -24.99 43.75 10.55
CA VAL A 626 -24.55 42.50 9.92
C VAL A 626 -24.90 42.51 8.44
N ARG A 627 -26.09 43.01 8.06
CA ARG A 627 -26.47 43.18 6.65
C ARG A 627 -25.58 44.18 5.90
N THR A 628 -25.15 45.26 6.55
CA THR A 628 -24.35 46.31 5.90
C THR A 628 -22.88 45.96 5.74
N LYS A 629 -22.34 44.96 6.46
CA LYS A 629 -20.92 44.55 6.34
C LYS A 629 -20.55 44.11 4.92
N ASN A 630 -21.44 43.38 4.24
CA ASN A 630 -21.23 42.96 2.85
C ASN A 630 -21.45 44.09 1.84
N LYS A 631 -22.12 45.17 2.24
CA LYS A 631 -22.43 46.34 1.39
C LYS A 631 -21.52 47.55 1.64
N ARG A 632 -20.45 47.42 2.43
CA ARG A 632 -19.51 48.53 2.69
C ARG A 632 -18.75 48.87 1.43
N SER A 633 -18.68 50.16 1.10
CA SER A 633 -17.85 50.66 0.00
C SER A 633 -16.36 50.37 0.29
N PHE A 634 -15.54 50.35 -0.76
CA PHE A 634 -14.09 50.16 -0.59
C PHE A 634 -13.47 51.25 0.29
N ARG A 635 -13.96 52.50 0.17
CA ARG A 635 -13.55 53.65 0.98
C ARG A 635 -13.88 53.46 2.47
N ASP A 636 -15.07 52.95 2.80
CA ASP A 636 -15.45 52.65 4.19
C ASP A 636 -14.60 51.53 4.80
N LYS A 637 -14.19 50.55 3.97
CA LYS A 637 -13.30 49.47 4.41
C LYS A 637 -11.90 50.00 4.70
N GLN A 638 -11.37 50.92 3.88
CA GLN A 638 -10.08 51.57 4.12
C GLN A 638 -10.08 52.41 5.40
N ILE A 639 -11.12 53.23 5.63
CA ILE A 639 -11.24 54.06 6.84
C ILE A 639 -11.31 53.17 8.08
N ALA A 640 -12.15 52.13 8.06
CA ALA A 640 -12.28 51.20 9.18
C ALA A 640 -10.97 50.43 9.48
N LEU A 641 -10.19 50.09 8.45
CA LEU A 641 -8.87 49.47 8.61
C LEU A 641 -7.87 50.45 9.23
N ARG A 642 -7.83 51.69 8.74
CA ARG A 642 -6.97 52.76 9.28
C ARG A 642 -7.26 53.01 10.76
N ASP A 643 -8.53 53.15 11.14
CA ASP A 643 -8.93 53.36 12.53
C ASP A 643 -8.58 52.18 13.43
N ALA A 644 -8.74 50.94 12.92
CA ALA A 644 -8.36 49.73 13.64
C ALA A 644 -6.84 49.68 13.88
N LEU A 645 -6.03 50.05 12.88
CA LEU A 645 -4.57 50.12 12.99
C LEU A 645 -4.13 51.21 13.97
N ILE A 646 -4.74 52.40 13.93
CA ILE A 646 -4.47 53.48 14.89
C ILE A 646 -4.80 53.04 16.32
N LYS A 647 -5.94 52.37 16.51
CA LYS A 647 -6.36 51.88 17.83
C LYS A 647 -5.43 50.78 18.35
N ARG A 648 -4.93 49.92 17.46
CA ARG A 648 -3.93 48.90 17.80
C ARG A 648 -2.59 49.55 18.15
N LYS A 649 -2.14 50.56 17.40
CA LYS A 649 -0.92 51.34 17.70
C LYS A 649 -1.01 52.03 19.08
N LYS A 650 -2.19 52.53 19.47
CA LYS A 650 -2.45 53.10 20.80
C LYS A 650 -2.51 52.08 21.95
N GLN A 651 -2.62 50.78 21.67
CA GLN A 651 -2.57 49.72 22.68
C GLN A 651 -1.16 49.15 22.88
N TYR A 652 -0.24 49.44 21.96
CA TYR A 652 1.17 49.02 22.02
C TYR A 652 2.11 50.15 22.48
N LYS A 653 1.60 51.38 22.62
CA LYS A 653 2.12 52.37 23.57
C LYS A 653 1.38 52.18 24.87
#